data_AF-A0A4S4CE00-F1
#
_entry.id   AF-A0A4S4CE00-F1
#
_cell.length_a   1.000
_cell.length_b   1.000
_cell.length_c   1.000
_cell.angle_alpha   90.00
_cell.angle_beta   90.00
_cell.angle_gamma   90.00
#
_symmetry.space_group_name_H-M   'P 1'
#
loop_
_entity.id
_entity.type
_entity.pdbx_description
1 polymer ?
#
loop_
_entity_poly.entity_id
_entity_poly.type
_entity_poly.pdbx_seq_one_letter_code
_entity_poly.pdbx_strand_id
1 'polypeptide(L)'
;MPVTTQSVPTAPSVLPRSSRPTAALLAGLGLLLGACGQSPVATSDAVLAAAKITAQDLGPNVRVFDPSMSTAEIRAVANQIAAQQVSNQFGPERYALLFKPGTYGSVDDPLNVEVGYGTEVAGLGASPDDVTIVGSVSVHNQCDAGSCIALNNFWRSLSNMKINVANANGCYTGEFWAVSQAAPMRRMHIVGNGQNITLMDYCTGPSYASGGFIADSAFEGTVINGSQQQFYTRNSTIGGWSNGVWNQVFSGVVGAPAQVFPGTSTSGPYTTLPTTPVSREKPFLTVDSKGAYQVFVPAPQTNSSGTTWQAGPAAGRFLPLKDFYVAHPGDSAQTINSQLARGQNVLFTPGAYNLKRSIDIKRANTVVLGLGLPLLTPQQGDAAITVADVPGVDVAGLMIDAGPVNSDVLMQVGTRHGRDGRGDDGREWGNDHHGSAANPTAVQDVFFRIGGAQAGRATVSLEVNSDHVILDDLWAWRADHGNGVGWTMNTADHGVIVNGDNVTATGLFVEHYQKDEVIWNGNGGQVIFFQNEMPYDPPSQAAWMSAPTVKGYPALRVTKGVRAFNGAGMGSYSFFNQGIDIYADNAFVVPTTLPAGSLRDLLTIFLDPGNGKGGILNVVNGVGGSSTIANPDVPVTVVAYP
;
A
#
# COMPACT_ATOMS: atom_id res chain seq x y z
N MET A 1 -19.68 1.40 17.22
CA MET A 1 -19.76 0.07 17.88
C MET A 1 -18.73 -0.01 19.01
N PRO A 2 -19.01 -0.63 20.18
CA PRO A 2 -18.19 -0.41 21.38
C PRO A 2 -17.00 -1.37 21.43
N VAL A 3 -15.79 -0.85 21.26
CA VAL A 3 -14.57 -1.53 21.71
C VAL A 3 -14.36 -1.14 23.16
N THR A 4 -14.78 -1.99 24.08
CA THR A 4 -14.55 -1.83 25.52
C THR A 4 -13.08 -2.05 25.84
N THR A 5 -12.37 -0.99 26.22
CA THR A 5 -10.99 -1.02 26.71
C THR A 5 -10.93 -1.60 28.13
N GLN A 6 -10.25 -2.72 28.32
CA GLN A 6 -9.88 -3.21 29.66
C GLN A 6 -8.50 -2.68 30.07
N SER A 7 -8.49 -1.96 31.19
CA SER A 7 -7.31 -1.49 31.91
C SER A 7 -6.65 -2.61 32.73
N VAL A 8 -5.33 -2.74 32.68
CA VAL A 8 -4.53 -3.60 33.57
C VAL A 8 -3.47 -2.73 34.29
N PRO A 9 -3.19 -2.95 35.60
CA PRO A 9 -2.52 -1.96 36.44
C PRO A 9 -0.99 -2.07 36.46
N THR A 10 -0.36 -0.92 36.64
CA THR A 10 1.07 -0.68 36.86
C THR A 10 1.54 -1.07 38.28
N ALA A 11 2.78 -1.56 38.39
CA ALA A 11 3.53 -1.72 39.65
C ALA A 11 5.04 -1.46 39.40
N PRO A 12 5.85 -1.08 40.41
CA PRO A 12 6.71 0.09 40.30
C PRO A 12 8.23 -0.16 40.22
N SER A 13 8.90 0.95 39.88
CA SER A 13 10.34 1.22 39.79
C SER A 13 11.14 0.99 41.08
N VAL A 14 12.40 0.51 40.93
CA VAL A 14 13.48 0.72 41.89
C VAL A 14 14.79 1.02 41.15
N LEU A 15 15.37 2.21 41.43
CA LEU A 15 16.77 2.58 41.16
C LEU A 15 17.65 2.13 42.35
N PRO A 16 18.99 2.04 42.20
CA PRO A 16 19.79 3.20 42.63
C PRO A 16 21.03 3.52 41.77
N ARG A 17 21.56 4.72 42.06
CA ARG A 17 22.67 5.44 41.43
C ARG A 17 24.07 5.02 41.94
N SER A 18 25.04 5.35 41.08
CA SER A 18 26.39 5.92 41.31
C SER A 18 27.49 5.09 42.01
N SER A 19 28.63 4.93 41.32
CA SER A 19 29.83 5.77 41.52
C SER A 19 31.03 5.31 40.65
N ARG A 20 31.77 6.27 40.10
CA ARG A 20 33.17 6.20 39.62
C ARG A 20 34.07 6.76 40.75
N PRO A 21 35.44 6.72 40.76
CA PRO A 21 36.37 6.73 39.60
C PRO A 21 37.75 6.02 39.79
N THR A 22 38.69 6.30 38.86
CA THR A 22 40.18 6.16 38.89
C THR A 22 40.79 4.78 38.55
N ALA A 23 41.94 4.62 37.89
CA ALA A 23 42.84 5.44 37.06
C ALA A 23 43.97 4.52 36.49
N ALA A 24 44.77 5.05 35.55
CA ALA A 24 46.12 4.64 35.10
C ALA A 24 46.23 3.43 34.12
N LEU A 25 46.65 3.64 32.86
CA LEU A 25 48.00 3.87 32.28
C LEU A 25 48.78 2.56 32.02
N LEU A 26 49.06 2.23 30.74
CA LEU A 26 50.41 2.04 30.18
C LEU A 26 50.40 1.53 28.73
N ALA A 27 51.28 2.13 27.95
CA ALA A 27 51.58 1.86 26.55
C ALA A 27 52.45 0.60 26.37
N GLY A 28 52.44 0.03 25.17
CA GLY A 28 53.36 -1.04 24.78
C GLY A 28 53.28 -1.35 23.29
N LEU A 29 54.03 -0.60 22.49
CA LEU A 29 54.31 -0.84 21.07
C LEU A 29 55.34 -1.98 20.97
N GLY A 30 55.12 -2.96 20.08
CA GLY A 30 56.08 -4.05 19.84
C GLY A 30 55.95 -4.62 18.43
N LEU A 31 56.69 -4.02 17.48
CA LEU A 31 57.01 -4.62 16.19
C LEU A 31 57.93 -5.83 16.39
N LEU A 32 57.60 -6.97 15.77
CA LEU A 32 58.55 -8.05 15.51
C LEU A 32 58.37 -8.55 14.07
N LEU A 33 59.39 -8.25 13.25
CA LEU A 33 59.64 -8.83 11.94
C LEU A 33 60.07 -10.29 12.10
N GLY A 34 59.36 -11.21 11.44
CA GLY A 34 59.74 -12.61 11.34
C GLY A 34 59.54 -13.10 9.90
N ALA A 35 60.64 -13.13 9.15
CA ALA A 35 60.71 -13.73 7.83
C ALA A 35 60.84 -15.26 7.96
N CYS A 36 59.91 -16.01 7.38
CA CYS A 36 60.08 -17.43 7.05
C CYS A 36 59.48 -17.67 5.66
N GLY A 37 60.35 -18.11 4.73
CA GLY A 37 59.96 -18.47 3.38
C GLY A 37 59.11 -19.73 3.32
N GLN A 38 58.14 -19.73 2.40
CA GLN A 38 57.48 -20.93 1.91
C GLN A 38 57.27 -20.82 0.40
N SER A 39 57.45 -21.96 -0.25
CA SER A 39 57.43 -22.28 -1.68
C SER A 39 56.23 -21.74 -2.48
N PRO A 40 56.31 -21.65 -3.82
CA PRO A 40 55.22 -21.10 -4.63
C PRO A 40 54.02 -22.05 -4.59
N VAL A 41 52.94 -21.60 -3.95
CA VAL A 41 51.61 -22.19 -4.10
C VAL A 41 51.11 -21.79 -5.48
N ALA A 42 50.81 -22.79 -6.31
CA ALA A 42 50.12 -22.60 -7.57
C ALA A 42 48.82 -21.83 -7.33
N THR A 43 48.68 -20.65 -7.92
CA THR A 43 47.42 -19.93 -7.98
C THR A 43 46.48 -20.73 -8.88
N SER A 44 45.65 -21.57 -8.27
CA SER A 44 44.43 -22.02 -8.94
C SER A 44 43.53 -20.79 -9.07
N ASP A 45 43.38 -20.30 -10.30
CA ASP A 45 42.28 -19.42 -10.71
C ASP A 45 40.97 -20.18 -10.52
N ALA A 46 40.53 -20.26 -9.26
CA ALA A 46 39.16 -20.59 -8.92
C ALA A 46 38.33 -19.38 -9.31
N VAL A 47 37.83 -19.39 -10.55
CA VAL A 47 36.65 -18.61 -10.93
C VAL A 47 35.60 -18.88 -9.88
N LEU A 48 35.38 -17.93 -8.96
CA LEU A 48 34.28 -17.93 -8.01
C LEU A 48 32.98 -17.96 -8.83
N ALA A 49 32.47 -19.15 -9.10
CA ALA A 49 31.10 -19.32 -9.56
C ALA A 49 30.22 -18.68 -8.47
N ALA A 50 29.57 -17.57 -8.80
CA ALA A 50 28.63 -16.93 -7.89
C ALA A 50 27.63 -17.98 -7.40
N ALA A 51 27.53 -18.17 -6.08
CA ALA A 51 26.63 -19.15 -5.49
C ALA A 51 25.19 -18.89 -5.97
N LYS A 52 24.49 -19.94 -6.40
CA LYS A 52 23.09 -19.85 -6.83
C LYS A 52 22.24 -19.59 -5.57
N ILE A 53 21.49 -18.49 -5.56
CA ILE A 53 20.54 -18.19 -4.49
C ILE A 53 19.41 -19.23 -4.51
N THR A 54 19.12 -19.79 -3.35
CA THR A 54 18.13 -20.83 -3.10
C THR A 54 16.92 -20.27 -2.35
N ALA A 55 15.87 -21.09 -2.18
CA ALA A 55 14.71 -20.70 -1.37
C ALA A 55 15.08 -20.41 0.10
N GLN A 56 16.12 -21.07 0.62
CA GLN A 56 16.57 -20.87 2.01
C GLN A 56 17.14 -19.46 2.23
N ASP A 57 17.71 -18.86 1.19
CA ASP A 57 18.28 -17.52 1.23
C ASP A 57 17.19 -16.42 1.26
N LEU A 58 15.91 -16.76 1.07
CA LEU A 58 14.78 -15.85 1.22
C LEU A 58 14.25 -15.78 2.67
N GLY A 59 14.91 -16.49 3.59
CA GLY A 59 14.58 -16.47 5.01
C GLY A 59 13.45 -17.42 5.41
N PRO A 60 13.26 -17.64 6.73
CA PRO A 60 12.37 -18.68 7.25
C PRO A 60 10.87 -18.38 7.08
N ASN A 61 10.52 -17.12 6.82
CA ASN A 61 9.14 -16.67 6.68
C ASN A 61 8.62 -16.74 5.24
N VAL A 62 9.47 -17.18 4.31
CA VAL A 62 9.08 -17.47 2.93
C VAL A 62 8.83 -18.97 2.81
N ARG A 63 7.60 -19.33 2.44
CA ARG A 63 7.18 -20.71 2.17
C ARG A 63 7.09 -20.89 0.67
N VAL A 64 8.02 -21.65 0.10
CA VAL A 64 8.03 -21.96 -1.34
C VAL A 64 7.44 -23.34 -1.55
N PHE A 65 6.33 -23.41 -2.25
CA PHE A 65 5.66 -24.64 -2.64
C PHE A 65 6.03 -25.02 -4.06
N ASP A 66 6.23 -26.31 -4.33
CA ASP A 66 6.45 -26.83 -5.68
C ASP A 66 5.48 -27.98 -5.97
N PRO A 67 5.23 -28.31 -7.26
CA PRO A 67 4.18 -29.27 -7.63
C PRO A 67 4.39 -30.71 -7.14
N SER A 68 5.55 -31.04 -6.56
CA SER A 68 5.78 -32.34 -5.93
C SER A 68 5.20 -32.45 -4.51
N MET A 69 4.87 -31.33 -3.88
CA MET A 69 4.23 -31.30 -2.56
C MET A 69 2.76 -31.68 -2.67
N SER A 70 2.26 -32.48 -1.73
CA SER A 70 0.85 -32.84 -1.68
C SER A 70 -0.02 -31.66 -1.25
N THR A 71 -1.28 -31.64 -1.69
CA THR A 71 -2.29 -30.65 -1.25
C THR A 71 -2.38 -30.58 0.27
N ALA A 72 -2.30 -31.73 0.96
CA ALA A 72 -2.38 -31.81 2.41
C ALA A 72 -1.19 -31.12 3.11
N GLU A 73 0.04 -31.28 2.60
CA GLU A 73 1.23 -30.62 3.15
C GLU A 73 1.14 -29.10 2.99
N ILE A 74 0.74 -28.62 1.80
CA ILE A 74 0.59 -27.19 1.52
C ILE A 74 -0.49 -26.60 2.41
N ARG A 75 -1.66 -27.27 2.49
CA ARG A 75 -2.79 -26.85 3.33
C ARG A 75 -2.40 -26.79 4.80
N ALA A 76 -1.62 -27.76 5.30
CA ALA A 76 -1.15 -27.75 6.68
C ALA A 76 -0.30 -26.51 7.00
N VAL A 77 0.63 -26.15 6.12
CA VAL A 77 1.46 -24.94 6.28
C VAL A 77 0.61 -23.67 6.20
N ALA A 78 -0.27 -23.58 5.21
CA ALA A 78 -1.17 -22.44 5.03
C ALA A 78 -2.08 -22.24 6.24
N ASN A 79 -2.71 -23.31 6.75
CA ASN A 79 -3.58 -23.25 7.92
C ASN A 79 -2.82 -22.85 9.20
N GLN A 80 -1.56 -23.29 9.36
CA GLN A 80 -0.74 -22.87 10.49
C GLN A 80 -0.49 -21.35 10.46
N ILE A 81 -0.21 -20.80 9.29
CA ILE A 81 0.00 -19.36 9.11
C ILE A 81 -1.32 -18.61 9.31
N ALA A 82 -2.43 -19.08 8.72
CA ALA A 82 -3.75 -18.48 8.89
C ALA A 82 -4.17 -18.45 10.37
N ALA A 83 -3.97 -19.54 11.11
CA ALA A 83 -4.27 -19.61 12.54
C ALA A 83 -3.49 -18.57 13.37
N GLN A 84 -2.30 -18.18 12.92
CA GLN A 84 -1.56 -17.07 13.52
C GLN A 84 -2.07 -15.72 13.03
N GLN A 85 -2.30 -15.57 11.73
CA GLN A 85 -2.39 -14.27 11.07
C GLN A 85 -3.80 -13.73 10.90
N VAL A 86 -4.87 -14.55 10.97
CA VAL A 86 -6.25 -14.07 10.73
C VAL A 86 -6.66 -12.99 11.72
N SER A 87 -6.30 -13.12 13.00
CA SER A 87 -6.59 -12.13 14.05
C SER A 87 -5.41 -11.20 14.37
N ASN A 88 -4.27 -11.35 13.70
CA ASN A 88 -3.02 -10.66 14.04
C ASN A 88 -2.87 -9.29 13.36
N GLN A 89 -3.87 -8.42 13.54
CA GLN A 89 -3.90 -7.10 12.90
C GLN A 89 -2.60 -6.31 13.13
N PHE A 90 -2.15 -6.21 14.38
CA PHE A 90 -1.02 -5.35 14.74
C PHE A 90 0.31 -6.08 14.99
N GLY A 91 0.36 -7.40 14.82
CA GLY A 91 1.59 -8.15 15.06
C GLY A 91 2.69 -7.86 14.03
N PRO A 92 3.96 -8.06 14.43
CA PRO A 92 5.11 -7.85 13.55
C PRO A 92 5.33 -9.00 12.56
N GLU A 93 4.65 -10.14 12.72
CA GLU A 93 4.88 -11.32 11.89
C GLU A 93 4.40 -11.11 10.46
N ARG A 94 5.21 -11.58 9.52
CA ARG A 94 5.02 -11.41 8.08
C ARG A 94 5.36 -12.72 7.39
N TYR A 95 4.61 -13.06 6.34
CA TYR A 95 4.79 -14.31 5.59
C TYR A 95 4.61 -14.09 4.09
N ALA A 96 5.35 -14.85 3.30
CA ALA A 96 5.12 -14.98 1.86
C ALA A 96 4.92 -16.46 1.49
N LEU A 97 3.78 -16.79 0.91
CA LEU A 97 3.43 -18.10 0.39
C LEU A 97 3.59 -18.08 -1.13
N LEU A 98 4.68 -18.67 -1.61
CA LEU A 98 5.13 -18.57 -2.99
C LEU A 98 4.98 -19.91 -3.71
N PHE A 99 4.29 -19.93 -4.84
CA PHE A 99 3.99 -21.13 -5.61
C PHE A 99 4.83 -21.16 -6.88
N LYS A 100 5.67 -22.18 -7.05
CA LYS A 100 6.38 -22.40 -8.32
C LYS A 100 5.40 -22.73 -9.46
N PRO A 101 5.82 -22.58 -10.73
CA PRO A 101 5.03 -23.02 -11.87
C PRO A 101 4.53 -24.46 -11.74
N GLY A 102 3.23 -24.66 -11.95
CA GLY A 102 2.53 -25.94 -11.87
C GLY A 102 1.11 -25.81 -11.33
N THR A 103 0.48 -26.95 -11.05
CA THR A 103 -0.90 -27.04 -10.58
C THR A 103 -0.96 -27.60 -9.17
N TYR A 104 -1.78 -26.98 -8.32
CA TYR A 104 -1.95 -27.31 -6.91
C TYR A 104 -3.41 -27.55 -6.58
N GLY A 105 -3.71 -28.67 -5.92
CA GLY A 105 -5.08 -29.12 -5.69
C GLY A 105 -5.73 -29.78 -6.91
N SER A 106 -6.93 -30.31 -6.71
CA SER A 106 -7.78 -30.90 -7.74
C SER A 106 -9.25 -30.68 -7.40
N VAL A 107 -10.17 -31.01 -8.31
CA VAL A 107 -11.61 -30.89 -8.02
C VAL A 107 -12.02 -31.80 -6.85
N ASP A 108 -11.42 -32.99 -6.74
CA ASP A 108 -11.73 -33.96 -5.68
C ASP A 108 -11.00 -33.67 -4.36
N ASP A 109 -9.88 -32.95 -4.41
CA ASP A 109 -9.11 -32.49 -3.25
C ASP A 109 -8.62 -31.05 -3.48
N PRO A 110 -9.49 -30.05 -3.32
CA PRO A 110 -9.16 -28.66 -3.65
C PRO A 110 -8.19 -28.06 -2.63
N LEU A 111 -7.31 -27.19 -3.10
CA LEU A 111 -6.46 -26.39 -2.24
C LEU A 111 -7.16 -25.08 -1.88
N ASN A 112 -7.69 -24.99 -0.66
CA ASN A 112 -8.27 -23.77 -0.11
C ASN A 112 -7.30 -23.15 0.89
N VAL A 113 -6.95 -21.88 0.68
CA VAL A 113 -6.01 -21.11 1.50
C VAL A 113 -6.76 -19.92 2.09
N GLU A 114 -6.73 -19.77 3.41
CA GLU A 114 -7.22 -18.57 4.09
C GLU A 114 -6.06 -17.59 4.30
N VAL A 115 -6.26 -16.32 3.96
CA VAL A 115 -5.21 -15.29 4.02
C VAL A 115 -5.46 -14.31 5.18
N GLY A 116 -4.59 -14.37 6.19
CA GLY A 116 -4.59 -13.44 7.31
C GLY A 116 -3.81 -12.14 7.06
N TYR A 117 -3.66 -11.32 8.10
CA TYR A 117 -2.83 -10.11 8.07
C TYR A 117 -1.36 -10.44 7.75
N GLY A 118 -0.60 -9.47 7.26
CA GLY A 118 0.84 -9.60 7.01
C GLY A 118 1.23 -10.76 6.09
N THR A 119 0.33 -11.19 5.20
CA THR A 119 0.51 -12.39 4.38
C THR A 119 0.39 -12.06 2.90
N GLU A 120 1.43 -12.38 2.14
CA GLU A 120 1.42 -12.39 0.68
C GLU A 120 1.21 -13.82 0.17
N VAL A 121 0.35 -14.00 -0.82
CA VAL A 121 0.23 -15.23 -1.61
C VAL A 121 0.54 -14.91 -3.08
N ALA A 122 1.55 -15.53 -3.66
CA ALA A 122 1.99 -15.21 -5.01
C ALA A 122 2.48 -16.41 -5.82
N GLY A 123 2.24 -16.39 -7.13
CA GLY A 123 2.85 -17.32 -8.07
C GLY A 123 4.22 -16.82 -8.54
N LEU A 124 5.14 -17.76 -8.78
CA LEU A 124 6.49 -17.51 -9.29
C LEU A 124 6.59 -17.74 -10.80
N GLY A 125 5.46 -17.78 -11.51
CA GLY A 125 5.38 -17.82 -12.97
C GLY A 125 5.86 -16.55 -13.65
N ALA A 126 6.13 -16.61 -14.95
CA ALA A 126 6.27 -15.40 -15.77
C ALA A 126 4.89 -14.85 -16.20
N SER A 127 3.92 -15.75 -16.30
CA SER A 127 2.49 -15.48 -16.49
C SER A 127 1.68 -16.04 -15.31
N PRO A 128 0.53 -15.45 -14.95
CA PRO A 128 -0.37 -16.07 -13.98
C PRO A 128 -0.80 -17.48 -14.36
N ASP A 129 -0.92 -17.79 -15.66
CA ASP A 129 -1.29 -19.14 -16.13
C ASP A 129 -0.23 -20.22 -15.84
N ASP A 130 1.00 -19.83 -15.49
CA ASP A 130 2.05 -20.80 -15.14
C ASP A 130 1.80 -21.44 -13.77
N VAL A 131 0.99 -20.83 -12.91
CA VAL A 131 0.68 -21.29 -11.56
C VAL A 131 -0.84 -21.41 -11.41
N THR A 132 -1.35 -22.62 -11.26
CA THR A 132 -2.79 -22.86 -11.08
C THR A 132 -3.10 -23.41 -9.69
N ILE A 133 -3.95 -22.70 -8.94
CA ILE A 133 -4.63 -23.24 -7.77
C ILE A 133 -5.98 -23.78 -8.20
N VAL A 134 -6.25 -25.07 -7.96
CA VAL A 134 -7.59 -25.65 -8.08
C VAL A 134 -8.20 -25.67 -6.68
N GLY A 135 -9.06 -24.69 -6.39
CA GLY A 135 -9.56 -24.38 -5.06
C GLY A 135 -9.75 -22.88 -4.88
N SER A 136 -9.27 -22.29 -3.78
CA SER A 136 -9.46 -20.86 -3.47
C SER A 136 -8.33 -20.26 -2.63
N VAL A 137 -8.21 -18.92 -2.67
CA VAL A 137 -7.28 -18.14 -1.84
C VAL A 137 -8.04 -16.99 -1.19
N SER A 138 -8.80 -17.32 -0.14
CA SER A 138 -9.87 -16.46 0.35
C SER A 138 -9.54 -15.65 1.60
N VAL A 139 -10.26 -14.54 1.74
CA VAL A 139 -10.37 -13.70 2.94
C VAL A 139 -11.85 -13.59 3.30
N HIS A 140 -12.17 -13.87 4.56
CA HIS A 140 -13.53 -13.83 5.11
C HIS A 140 -13.68 -12.74 6.17
N ASN A 141 -14.91 -12.47 6.61
CA ASN A 141 -15.17 -11.48 7.66
C ASN A 141 -14.46 -11.82 8.98
N GLN A 142 -14.11 -10.78 9.74
CA GLN A 142 -13.76 -10.90 11.15
C GLN A 142 -15.04 -10.80 11.97
N CYS A 143 -15.24 -11.74 12.90
CA CYS A 143 -16.44 -11.81 13.73
C CYS A 143 -16.13 -11.45 15.19
N ASP A 144 -16.79 -10.42 15.70
CA ASP A 144 -16.79 -10.06 17.12
C ASP A 144 -18.22 -9.85 17.63
N ALA A 145 -18.53 -10.41 18.80
CA ALA A 145 -19.85 -10.33 19.46
C ALA A 145 -21.07 -10.61 18.54
N GLY A 146 -20.91 -11.47 17.53
CA GLY A 146 -21.97 -11.82 16.58
C GLY A 146 -22.13 -10.86 15.39
N SER A 147 -21.29 -9.82 15.30
CA SER A 147 -21.15 -8.94 14.13
C SER A 147 -19.93 -9.36 13.32
N CYS A 148 -20.12 -9.69 12.05
CA CYS A 148 -19.07 -10.11 11.15
C CYS A 148 -18.91 -9.11 10.00
N ILE A 149 -17.73 -8.50 9.91
CA ILE A 149 -17.41 -7.44 8.95
C ILE A 149 -15.97 -7.59 8.43
N ALA A 150 -15.70 -7.02 7.26
CA ALA A 150 -14.40 -6.96 6.61
C ALA A 150 -13.76 -5.56 6.67
N LEU A 151 -14.33 -4.60 7.42
CA LEU A 151 -13.82 -3.22 7.54
C LEU A 151 -12.37 -3.13 8.00
N ASN A 152 -11.85 -4.15 8.67
CA ASN A 152 -10.47 -4.19 9.16
C ASN A 152 -9.57 -5.18 8.41
N ASN A 153 -10.02 -5.86 7.36
CA ASN A 153 -9.23 -6.86 6.65
C ASN A 153 -8.13 -6.22 5.77
N PHE A 154 -7.07 -5.74 6.42
CA PHE A 154 -5.96 -5.00 5.83
C PHE A 154 -4.72 -5.87 5.55
N TRP A 155 -3.71 -5.25 4.94
CA TRP A 155 -2.30 -5.68 4.89
C TRP A 155 -2.10 -7.14 4.46
N ARG A 156 -2.53 -7.46 3.24
CA ARG A 156 -2.32 -8.77 2.61
C ARG A 156 -2.24 -8.60 1.10
N SER A 157 -1.86 -9.63 0.35
CA SER A 157 -1.86 -9.53 -1.10
C SER A 157 -2.01 -10.87 -1.79
N LEU A 158 -2.60 -10.84 -2.99
CA LEU A 158 -2.76 -11.99 -3.86
C LEU A 158 -2.25 -11.65 -5.27
N SER A 159 -1.30 -12.42 -5.82
CA SER A 159 -0.76 -12.08 -7.14
C SER A 159 -0.23 -13.21 -8.02
N ASN A 160 -0.18 -12.92 -9.33
CA ASN A 160 0.55 -13.69 -10.35
C ASN A 160 0.21 -15.19 -10.40
N MET A 161 -1.07 -15.53 -10.32
CA MET A 161 -1.53 -16.91 -10.45
C MET A 161 -2.92 -17.01 -11.07
N LYS A 162 -3.22 -18.21 -11.54
CA LYS A 162 -4.55 -18.64 -11.92
C LYS A 162 -5.25 -19.32 -10.73
N ILE A 163 -6.49 -18.92 -10.45
CA ILE A 163 -7.38 -19.65 -9.55
C ILE A 163 -8.48 -20.27 -10.39
N ASN A 164 -8.49 -21.59 -10.43
CA ASN A 164 -9.57 -22.40 -10.95
C ASN A 164 -10.48 -22.77 -9.79
N VAL A 165 -11.56 -22.01 -9.61
CA VAL A 165 -12.38 -22.08 -8.40
C VAL A 165 -13.01 -23.46 -8.28
N ALA A 166 -12.74 -24.14 -7.16
CA ALA A 166 -13.17 -25.52 -6.91
C ALA A 166 -13.54 -25.73 -5.44
N ASN A 167 -14.45 -24.89 -4.92
CA ASN A 167 -14.77 -24.87 -3.50
C ASN A 167 -16.02 -25.71 -3.21
N ALA A 168 -16.06 -26.33 -2.03
CA ALA A 168 -17.15 -27.21 -1.63
C ALA A 168 -18.46 -26.46 -1.29
N ASN A 169 -19.53 -27.27 -1.20
CA ASN A 169 -20.93 -26.87 -1.06
C ASN A 169 -21.21 -25.98 0.17
N GLY A 170 -21.98 -24.91 -0.02
CA GLY A 170 -22.45 -24.05 1.06
C GLY A 170 -22.57 -22.60 0.58
N CYS A 171 -22.59 -21.64 1.51
CA CYS A 171 -22.56 -20.24 1.12
C CYS A 171 -21.17 -19.78 0.65
N TYR A 172 -20.08 -20.41 1.14
CA TYR A 172 -18.68 -20.13 0.79
C TYR A 172 -18.23 -20.79 -0.53
N THR A 173 -19.16 -20.92 -1.48
CA THR A 173 -18.88 -21.39 -2.83
C THR A 173 -18.49 -20.17 -3.69
N GLY A 174 -17.31 -20.20 -4.31
CA GLY A 174 -16.73 -19.03 -5.02
C GLY A 174 -15.45 -18.53 -4.37
N GLU A 175 -14.73 -17.64 -5.05
CA GLU A 175 -13.52 -17.01 -4.52
C GLU A 175 -13.91 -15.79 -3.65
N PHE A 176 -13.53 -15.76 -2.37
CA PHE A 176 -13.87 -14.66 -1.47
C PHE A 176 -12.66 -13.77 -1.24
N TRP A 177 -12.71 -12.52 -1.68
CA TRP A 177 -11.71 -11.50 -1.37
C TRP A 177 -12.35 -10.36 -0.58
N ALA A 178 -12.90 -10.70 0.59
CA ALA A 178 -13.58 -9.76 1.48
C ALA A 178 -12.56 -8.91 2.25
N VAL A 179 -12.02 -7.89 1.58
CA VAL A 179 -10.92 -7.05 2.10
C VAL A 179 -11.32 -5.60 2.27
N SER A 180 -10.48 -4.84 2.99
CA SER A 180 -10.51 -3.37 3.00
C SER A 180 -9.23 -2.80 2.36
N GLN A 181 -8.69 -1.68 2.85
CA GLN A 181 -7.51 -1.02 2.29
C GLN A 181 -6.23 -1.89 2.40
N ALA A 182 -5.23 -1.59 1.57
CA ALA A 182 -3.92 -2.26 1.54
C ALA A 182 -3.99 -3.80 1.38
N ALA A 183 -4.90 -4.24 0.51
CA ALA A 183 -5.12 -5.64 0.19
C ALA A 183 -5.15 -5.91 -1.33
N PRO A 184 -4.09 -5.56 -2.08
CA PRO A 184 -4.09 -5.61 -3.53
C PRO A 184 -4.26 -7.03 -4.08
N MET A 185 -5.05 -7.11 -5.15
CA MET A 185 -5.10 -8.25 -6.06
C MET A 185 -4.47 -7.86 -7.40
N ARG A 186 -3.36 -8.50 -7.79
CA ARG A 186 -2.60 -8.11 -8.99
C ARG A 186 -2.29 -9.30 -9.88
N ARG A 187 -2.43 -9.14 -11.19
CA ARG A 187 -1.98 -10.14 -12.16
C ARG A 187 -2.62 -11.51 -11.92
N MET A 188 -3.93 -11.54 -11.71
CA MET A 188 -4.68 -12.77 -11.44
C MET A 188 -5.42 -13.27 -12.68
N HIS A 189 -5.59 -14.58 -12.79
CA HIS A 189 -6.54 -15.19 -13.72
C HIS A 189 -7.57 -16.02 -12.95
N ILE A 190 -8.78 -15.48 -12.79
CA ILE A 190 -9.84 -16.15 -12.03
C ILE A 190 -10.82 -16.83 -13.00
N VAL A 191 -10.85 -18.16 -12.93
CA VAL A 191 -11.71 -19.04 -13.74
C VAL A 191 -12.75 -19.67 -12.82
N GLY A 192 -13.98 -19.24 -12.99
CA GLY A 192 -15.06 -19.53 -12.04
C GLY A 192 -15.76 -20.87 -12.19
N ASN A 193 -15.74 -21.50 -13.37
CA ASN A 193 -16.57 -22.70 -13.67
C ASN A 193 -18.05 -22.58 -13.22
N GLY A 194 -18.64 -21.37 -13.26
CA GLY A 194 -19.98 -21.08 -12.74
C GLY A 194 -20.03 -20.53 -11.30
N GLN A 195 -18.89 -20.39 -10.64
CA GLN A 195 -18.70 -19.74 -9.34
C GLN A 195 -18.02 -18.38 -9.54
N ASN A 196 -18.55 -17.32 -8.93
CA ASN A 196 -18.00 -15.97 -9.09
C ASN A 196 -16.94 -15.67 -8.02
N ILE A 197 -16.14 -14.62 -8.26
CA ILE A 197 -15.42 -13.94 -7.19
C ILE A 197 -16.35 -12.95 -6.49
N THR A 198 -16.24 -12.85 -5.17
CA THR A 198 -16.93 -11.85 -4.36
C THR A 198 -15.93 -11.01 -3.57
N LEU A 199 -16.16 -9.70 -3.56
CA LEU A 199 -15.40 -8.72 -2.79
C LEU A 199 -16.03 -8.47 -1.42
N MET A 200 -17.14 -9.14 -1.10
CA MET A 200 -17.73 -9.19 0.23
C MET A 200 -17.84 -10.63 0.73
N ASP A 201 -17.80 -10.80 2.05
CA ASP A 201 -18.24 -12.04 2.68
C ASP A 201 -19.69 -11.89 3.10
N TYR A 202 -20.57 -12.44 2.26
CA TYR A 202 -22.02 -12.42 2.44
C TYR A 202 -22.56 -13.57 3.29
N CYS A 203 -21.71 -14.51 3.70
CA CYS A 203 -22.11 -15.64 4.51
C CYS A 203 -22.41 -15.25 5.97
N THR A 204 -21.84 -14.12 6.41
CA THR A 204 -21.96 -13.64 7.78
C THR A 204 -22.30 -12.15 7.78
N GLY A 205 -23.29 -11.73 8.59
CA GLY A 205 -23.79 -10.35 8.64
C GLY A 205 -23.11 -9.48 9.71
N PRO A 206 -23.10 -8.14 9.55
CA PRO A 206 -23.73 -7.35 8.48
C PRO A 206 -22.89 -7.20 7.19
N SER A 207 -21.75 -7.88 7.09
CA SER A 207 -20.94 -7.98 5.85
C SER A 207 -20.33 -6.67 5.36
N TYR A 208 -20.17 -5.63 6.18
CA TYR A 208 -19.57 -4.36 5.74
C TYR A 208 -18.11 -4.54 5.29
N ALA A 209 -17.71 -3.89 4.19
CA ALA A 209 -16.36 -3.95 3.63
C ALA A 209 -15.97 -2.60 2.99
N SER A 210 -14.70 -2.22 3.06
CA SER A 210 -14.17 -0.91 2.63
C SER A 210 -12.88 -1.05 1.80
N GLY A 211 -12.95 -1.89 0.77
CA GLY A 211 -11.87 -2.10 -0.20
C GLY A 211 -11.71 -0.92 -1.15
N GLY A 212 -10.90 -1.03 -2.19
CA GLY A 212 -9.91 -2.07 -2.45
C GLY A 212 -9.31 -1.85 -3.83
N PHE A 213 -8.35 -2.70 -4.20
CA PHE A 213 -7.55 -2.50 -5.39
C PHE A 213 -7.37 -3.79 -6.20
N ILE A 214 -7.72 -3.74 -7.49
CA ILE A 214 -7.43 -4.79 -8.50
C ILE A 214 -6.66 -4.17 -9.67
N ALA A 215 -5.57 -4.83 -10.10
CA ALA A 215 -4.85 -4.45 -11.31
C ALA A 215 -4.37 -5.65 -12.14
N ASP A 216 -4.18 -5.44 -13.43
CA ASP A 216 -3.57 -6.41 -14.36
C ASP A 216 -4.25 -7.78 -14.36
N SER A 217 -5.55 -7.87 -14.05
CA SER A 217 -6.22 -9.14 -13.74
C SER A 217 -7.33 -9.48 -14.72
N ALA A 218 -7.56 -10.77 -14.91
CA ALA A 218 -8.59 -11.31 -15.78
C ALA A 218 -9.58 -12.16 -14.98
N PHE A 219 -10.87 -11.86 -15.13
CA PHE A 219 -11.96 -12.57 -14.51
C PHE A 219 -12.90 -13.03 -15.62
N GLU A 220 -13.02 -14.35 -15.80
CA GLU A 220 -13.95 -14.90 -16.80
C GLU A 220 -15.42 -14.69 -16.40
N GLY A 221 -15.68 -14.61 -15.09
CA GLY A 221 -17.01 -14.40 -14.51
C GLY A 221 -17.32 -12.95 -14.15
N THR A 222 -18.45 -12.78 -13.46
CA THR A 222 -18.84 -11.50 -12.85
C THR A 222 -18.09 -11.30 -11.54
N VAL A 223 -17.53 -10.12 -11.32
CA VAL A 223 -17.03 -9.70 -10.02
C VAL A 223 -18.21 -9.21 -9.18
N ILE A 224 -18.45 -9.87 -8.04
CA ILE A 224 -19.50 -9.46 -7.11
C ILE A 224 -18.93 -8.41 -6.16
N ASN A 225 -19.33 -7.15 -6.34
CA ASN A 225 -18.99 -6.06 -5.42
C ASN A 225 -19.65 -6.27 -4.05
N GLY A 226 -20.94 -6.58 -4.06
CA GLY A 226 -21.72 -6.74 -2.84
C GLY A 226 -21.81 -5.44 -2.03
N SER A 227 -21.47 -5.50 -0.75
CA SER A 227 -21.51 -4.44 0.25
C SER A 227 -20.27 -3.54 0.25
N GLN A 228 -19.28 -3.81 -0.62
CA GLN A 228 -18.09 -2.98 -0.73
C GLN A 228 -18.47 -1.53 -1.00
N GLN A 229 -18.07 -0.66 -0.07
CA GLN A 229 -18.34 0.77 -0.10
C GLN A 229 -17.81 1.44 -1.38
N GLN A 230 -16.55 1.15 -1.69
CA GLN A 230 -15.83 1.62 -2.87
C GLN A 230 -14.85 0.54 -3.34
N PHE A 231 -14.34 0.68 -4.55
CA PHE A 231 -13.29 -0.18 -5.10
C PHE A 231 -12.67 0.45 -6.35
N TYR A 232 -11.37 0.21 -6.57
CA TYR A 232 -10.67 0.59 -7.78
C TYR A 232 -10.19 -0.63 -8.56
N THR A 233 -10.51 -0.67 -9.85
CA THR A 233 -10.00 -1.69 -10.77
C THR A 233 -9.34 -1.02 -11.98
N ARG A 234 -8.12 -1.43 -12.33
CA ARG A 234 -7.43 -0.92 -13.53
C ARG A 234 -6.81 -1.99 -14.40
N ASN A 235 -6.60 -1.69 -15.69
CA ASN A 235 -5.89 -2.55 -16.64
C ASN A 235 -6.28 -4.03 -16.54
N SER A 236 -7.57 -4.30 -16.56
CA SER A 236 -8.12 -5.63 -16.25
C SER A 236 -9.17 -6.03 -17.27
N THR A 237 -9.52 -7.30 -17.30
CA THR A 237 -10.61 -7.84 -18.11
C THR A 237 -11.62 -8.48 -17.17
N ILE A 238 -12.89 -8.06 -17.22
CA ILE A 238 -13.96 -8.63 -16.40
C ILE A 238 -15.12 -9.11 -17.28
N GLY A 239 -15.77 -10.22 -16.90
CA GLY A 239 -17.02 -10.66 -17.52
C GLY A 239 -18.23 -9.78 -17.14
N GLY A 240 -18.15 -9.10 -16.00
CA GLY A 240 -19.15 -8.14 -15.53
C GLY A 240 -18.87 -7.66 -14.10
N TRP A 241 -19.68 -6.72 -13.63
CA TRP A 241 -19.62 -6.16 -12.28
C TRP A 241 -21.03 -6.06 -11.68
N SER A 242 -21.24 -6.57 -10.46
CA SER A 242 -22.61 -6.78 -9.94
C SER A 242 -23.38 -5.50 -9.59
N ASN A 243 -22.77 -4.56 -8.87
CA ASN A 243 -23.44 -3.36 -8.33
C ASN A 243 -22.42 -2.30 -7.90
N GLY A 244 -22.89 -1.08 -7.63
CA GLY A 244 -22.13 -0.04 -6.92
C GLY A 244 -22.76 0.28 -5.57
N VAL A 245 -21.96 0.79 -4.64
CA VAL A 245 -22.43 1.28 -3.33
C VAL A 245 -22.21 2.79 -3.27
N TRP A 246 -20.97 3.25 -3.12
CA TRP A 246 -20.66 4.70 -3.11
C TRP A 246 -19.72 5.13 -4.23
N ASN A 247 -18.60 4.42 -4.45
CA ASN A 247 -17.60 4.86 -5.43
C ASN A 247 -16.87 3.69 -6.11
N GLN A 248 -17.44 3.14 -7.18
CA GLN A 248 -16.79 2.08 -7.95
C GLN A 248 -16.10 2.68 -9.18
N VAL A 249 -14.78 2.53 -9.27
CA VAL A 249 -13.96 3.23 -10.27
C VAL A 249 -13.18 2.24 -11.13
N PHE A 250 -13.23 2.46 -12.45
CA PHE A 250 -12.58 1.63 -13.46
C PHE A 250 -11.72 2.50 -14.37
N SER A 251 -10.48 2.08 -14.67
CA SER A 251 -9.67 2.70 -15.73
C SER A 251 -8.96 1.65 -16.57
N GLY A 252 -9.13 1.68 -17.89
CA GLY A 252 -8.52 0.66 -18.76
C GLY A 252 -9.04 -0.75 -18.51
N VAL A 253 -10.30 -0.87 -18.08
CA VAL A 253 -10.92 -2.17 -17.77
C VAL A 253 -11.82 -2.59 -18.93
N VAL A 254 -11.44 -3.67 -19.60
CA VAL A 254 -12.26 -4.30 -20.64
C VAL A 254 -13.42 -5.02 -19.97
N GLY A 255 -14.65 -4.69 -20.37
CA GLY A 255 -15.87 -5.24 -19.76
C GLY A 255 -16.39 -4.48 -18.54
N ALA A 256 -15.76 -3.35 -18.16
CA ALA A 256 -16.31 -2.46 -17.13
C ALA A 256 -17.71 -1.95 -17.50
N PRO A 257 -18.59 -1.71 -16.50
CA PRO A 257 -19.86 -1.04 -16.73
C PRO A 257 -19.62 0.36 -17.32
N ALA A 258 -20.59 0.89 -18.05
CA ALA A 258 -20.50 2.26 -18.54
C ALA A 258 -20.52 3.28 -17.37
N GLN A 259 -19.96 4.47 -17.62
CA GLN A 259 -20.02 5.62 -16.70
C GLN A 259 -21.46 5.90 -16.25
N VAL A 260 -21.72 5.88 -14.94
CA VAL A 260 -23.01 6.22 -14.32
C VAL A 260 -22.78 6.77 -12.92
N PHE A 261 -22.71 8.09 -12.75
CA PHE A 261 -22.56 8.75 -11.44
C PHE A 261 -23.54 9.93 -11.35
N PRO A 262 -24.25 10.15 -10.21
CA PRO A 262 -24.13 9.53 -8.88
C PRO A 262 -24.81 8.17 -8.70
N GLY A 263 -25.17 7.49 -9.78
CA GLY A 263 -25.94 6.25 -9.74
C GLY A 263 -27.45 6.48 -9.88
N THR A 264 -28.18 5.41 -10.14
CA THR A 264 -29.64 5.35 -10.19
C THR A 264 -30.12 4.21 -9.29
N SER A 265 -31.44 4.02 -9.16
CA SER A 265 -31.99 2.89 -8.40
C SER A 265 -31.65 1.51 -9.00
N THR A 266 -31.13 1.45 -10.23
CA THR A 266 -30.86 0.20 -10.96
C THR A 266 -29.42 0.08 -11.46
N SER A 267 -28.57 1.09 -11.30
CA SER A 267 -27.20 1.09 -11.85
C SER A 267 -26.28 2.09 -11.15
N GLY A 268 -24.99 1.80 -11.09
CA GLY A 268 -23.98 2.67 -10.50
C GLY A 268 -24.00 2.69 -8.97
N PRO A 269 -23.30 3.64 -8.34
CA PRO A 269 -22.41 4.64 -8.97
C PRO A 269 -21.13 4.02 -9.58
N TYR A 270 -20.82 4.40 -10.82
CA TYR A 270 -19.65 3.97 -11.60
C TYR A 270 -18.92 5.17 -12.21
N THR A 271 -17.64 5.30 -11.90
CA THR A 271 -16.69 6.14 -12.64
C THR A 271 -15.92 5.24 -13.60
N THR A 272 -15.95 5.48 -14.91
CA THR A 272 -15.33 4.58 -15.90
C THR A 272 -14.56 5.34 -16.95
N LEU A 273 -13.24 5.11 -16.96
CA LEU A 273 -12.30 5.67 -17.93
C LEU A 273 -11.87 4.56 -18.90
N PRO A 274 -11.84 4.85 -20.22
CA PRO A 274 -11.50 3.83 -21.21
C PRO A 274 -10.05 3.34 -21.12
N THR A 275 -9.16 4.15 -20.54
CA THR A 275 -7.74 3.80 -20.38
C THR A 275 -7.23 4.28 -19.02
N THR A 276 -6.17 3.66 -18.51
CA THR A 276 -5.33 4.24 -17.48
C THR A 276 -4.26 5.11 -18.17
N PRO A 277 -4.21 6.44 -17.95
CA PRO A 277 -3.37 7.33 -18.76
C PRO A 277 -1.87 7.05 -18.63
N VAL A 278 -1.41 6.74 -17.42
CA VAL A 278 -0.05 6.29 -17.15
C VAL A 278 -0.12 5.17 -16.11
N SER A 279 0.54 4.06 -16.36
CA SER A 279 0.64 2.96 -15.41
C SER A 279 1.98 2.24 -15.54
N ARG A 280 2.35 1.50 -14.50
CA ARG A 280 3.46 0.58 -14.51
C ARG A 280 3.08 -0.59 -13.62
N GLU A 281 3.13 -1.82 -14.12
CA GLU A 281 2.82 -2.96 -13.26
C GLU A 281 3.95 -3.22 -12.25
N LYS A 282 3.56 -3.69 -11.06
CA LYS A 282 4.48 -3.89 -9.93
C LYS A 282 5.56 -4.93 -10.26
N PRO A 283 6.83 -4.70 -9.91
CA PRO A 283 7.85 -5.75 -9.97
C PRO A 283 7.48 -6.95 -9.10
N PHE A 284 7.81 -8.16 -9.56
CA PHE A 284 7.51 -9.40 -8.82
C PHE A 284 8.62 -10.44 -8.96
N LEU A 285 8.74 -11.28 -7.92
CA LEU A 285 9.66 -12.41 -7.91
C LEU A 285 9.11 -13.55 -8.78
N THR A 286 9.97 -14.17 -9.56
CA THR A 286 9.64 -15.27 -10.47
C THR A 286 10.82 -16.23 -10.58
N VAL A 287 10.60 -17.40 -11.19
CA VAL A 287 11.66 -18.37 -11.48
C VAL A 287 11.81 -18.57 -12.99
N ASP A 288 13.05 -18.72 -13.46
CA ASP A 288 13.31 -19.11 -14.84
C ASP A 288 13.05 -20.61 -15.08
N SER A 289 13.17 -21.06 -16.33
CA SER A 289 12.98 -22.47 -16.70
C SER A 289 13.99 -23.44 -16.06
N LYS A 290 15.07 -22.93 -15.45
CA LYS A 290 16.08 -23.69 -14.69
C LYS A 290 15.88 -23.54 -13.18
N GLY A 291 14.77 -22.95 -12.74
CA GLY A 291 14.43 -22.71 -11.34
C GLY A 291 15.34 -21.69 -10.65
N ALA A 292 16.02 -20.81 -11.38
CA ALA A 292 16.77 -19.69 -10.80
C ALA A 292 15.81 -18.52 -10.52
N TYR A 293 15.91 -17.93 -9.33
CA TYR A 293 15.12 -16.76 -8.98
C TYR A 293 15.57 -15.50 -9.73
N GLN A 294 14.58 -14.72 -10.14
CA GLN A 294 14.75 -13.44 -10.80
C GLN A 294 13.56 -12.53 -10.47
N VAL A 295 13.72 -11.23 -10.64
CA VAL A 295 12.64 -10.25 -10.52
C VAL A 295 12.28 -9.78 -11.92
N PHE A 296 11.01 -9.88 -12.29
CA PHE A 296 10.49 -9.23 -13.49
C PHE A 296 10.12 -7.80 -13.15
N VAL A 297 10.59 -6.85 -13.96
CA VAL A 297 10.32 -5.42 -13.85
C VAL A 297 9.53 -4.99 -15.08
N PRO A 298 8.19 -4.83 -14.97
CA PRO A 298 7.35 -4.38 -16.08
C PRO A 298 7.74 -2.99 -16.58
N ALA A 299 7.58 -2.78 -17.89
CA ALA A 299 7.76 -1.50 -18.52
C ALA A 299 6.58 -0.55 -18.22
N PRO A 300 6.81 0.77 -18.11
CA PRO A 300 5.72 1.74 -18.02
C PRO A 300 4.88 1.74 -19.30
N GLN A 301 3.59 2.00 -19.16
CA GLN A 301 2.63 2.11 -20.25
C GLN A 301 1.90 3.46 -20.18
N THR A 302 1.42 3.91 -21.33
CA THR A 302 0.53 5.06 -21.42
C THR A 302 -0.76 4.64 -22.11
N ASN A 303 -1.89 5.20 -21.67
CA ASN A 303 -3.23 4.88 -22.15
C ASN A 303 -3.48 3.36 -22.21
N SER A 304 -3.09 2.65 -21.16
CA SER A 304 -3.21 1.19 -21.08
C SER A 304 -4.66 0.76 -20.90
N SER A 305 -4.98 -0.43 -21.41
CA SER A 305 -6.27 -1.08 -21.23
C SER A 305 -6.12 -2.60 -21.35
N GLY A 306 -6.87 -3.34 -20.52
CA GLY A 306 -6.73 -4.79 -20.40
C GLY A 306 -5.43 -5.19 -19.70
N THR A 307 -5.22 -6.50 -19.61
CA THR A 307 -4.04 -7.07 -18.94
C THR A 307 -2.78 -6.98 -19.80
N THR A 308 -1.62 -6.97 -19.15
CA THR A 308 -0.30 -6.99 -19.79
C THR A 308 0.12 -8.36 -20.30
N TRP A 309 -0.59 -9.43 -19.93
CA TRP A 309 -0.14 -10.82 -20.09
C TRP A 309 -1.06 -11.71 -20.93
N GLN A 310 -2.36 -11.39 -21.09
CA GLN A 310 -3.26 -12.23 -21.89
C GLN A 310 -2.92 -12.23 -23.39
N ALA A 311 -2.35 -11.12 -23.90
CA ALA A 311 -1.97 -10.99 -25.31
C ALA A 311 -0.54 -11.48 -25.62
N GLY A 312 0.12 -12.12 -24.65
CA GLY A 312 1.51 -12.57 -24.74
C GLY A 312 2.37 -12.06 -23.58
N PRO A 313 3.69 -12.33 -23.60
CA PRO A 313 4.58 -11.90 -22.53
C PRO A 313 4.51 -10.39 -22.30
N ALA A 314 4.36 -9.99 -21.04
CA ALA A 314 4.38 -8.59 -20.65
C ALA A 314 5.72 -7.94 -21.04
N ALA A 315 5.67 -6.68 -21.49
CA ALA A 315 6.88 -5.91 -21.78
C ALA A 315 7.60 -5.57 -20.46
N GLY A 316 8.92 -5.76 -20.43
CA GLY A 316 9.72 -5.52 -19.24
C GLY A 316 11.09 -6.19 -19.32
N ARG A 317 11.76 -6.29 -18.19
CA ARG A 317 13.10 -6.90 -18.08
C ARG A 317 13.19 -7.82 -16.87
N PHE A 318 13.94 -8.90 -17.00
CA PHE A 318 14.29 -9.77 -15.88
C PHE A 318 15.62 -9.34 -15.28
N LEU A 319 15.68 -9.27 -13.95
CA LEU A 319 16.89 -9.08 -13.18
C LEU A 319 17.17 -10.35 -12.37
N PRO A 320 18.34 -11.00 -12.54
CA PRO A 320 18.65 -12.18 -11.75
C PRO A 320 18.79 -11.81 -10.26
N LEU A 321 18.37 -12.70 -9.36
CA LEU A 321 18.36 -12.37 -7.92
C LEU A 321 19.75 -12.06 -7.35
N LYS A 322 20.84 -12.49 -8.00
CA LYS A 322 22.23 -12.12 -7.64
C LYS A 322 22.52 -10.62 -7.72
N ASP A 323 21.70 -9.86 -8.47
CA ASP A 323 21.80 -8.41 -8.60
C ASP A 323 21.04 -7.69 -7.46
N PHE A 324 20.47 -8.44 -6.51
CA PHE A 324 19.78 -7.94 -5.33
C PHE A 324 20.58 -8.27 -4.06
N TYR A 325 20.55 -7.32 -3.13
CA TYR A 325 20.77 -7.61 -1.73
C TYR A 325 19.48 -8.19 -1.15
N VAL A 326 19.51 -9.43 -0.68
CA VAL A 326 18.38 -10.05 0.03
C VAL A 326 18.49 -9.67 1.51
N ALA A 327 17.78 -8.60 1.87
CA ALA A 327 17.78 -8.07 3.23
C ALA A 327 16.93 -8.94 4.15
N HIS A 328 17.42 -9.11 5.38
CA HIS A 328 16.76 -9.87 6.43
C HIS A 328 16.53 -9.03 7.69
N PRO A 329 15.51 -9.32 8.52
CA PRO A 329 15.35 -8.68 9.81
C PRO A 329 16.64 -8.76 10.63
N GLY A 330 17.13 -7.62 11.10
CA GLY A 330 18.43 -7.48 11.77
C GLY A 330 19.51 -6.80 10.92
N ASP A 331 19.34 -6.75 9.60
CA ASP A 331 20.19 -5.94 8.73
C ASP A 331 20.06 -4.46 9.05
N SER A 332 21.21 -3.78 9.13
CA SER A 332 21.23 -2.35 9.38
C SER A 332 20.97 -1.57 8.08
N ALA A 333 20.36 -0.39 8.21
CA ALA A 333 20.23 0.56 7.09
C ALA A 333 21.60 0.91 6.47
N GLN A 334 22.68 0.95 7.26
CA GLN A 334 24.03 1.15 6.74
C GLN A 334 24.49 0.01 5.83
N THR A 335 24.20 -1.24 6.20
CA THR A 335 24.49 -2.41 5.37
C THR A 335 23.74 -2.32 4.04
N ILE A 336 22.44 -2.06 4.10
CA ILE A 336 21.58 -1.95 2.92
C ILE A 336 22.06 -0.80 2.00
N ASN A 337 22.33 0.38 2.55
CA ASN A 337 22.85 1.52 1.79
C ASN A 337 24.21 1.24 1.16
N SER A 338 25.07 0.47 1.83
CA SER A 338 26.36 0.06 1.27
C SER A 338 26.20 -0.85 0.04
N GLN A 339 25.17 -1.69 0.01
CA GLN A 339 24.89 -2.56 -1.13
C GLN A 339 24.23 -1.80 -2.29
N LEU A 340 23.31 -0.90 -1.98
CA LEU A 340 22.77 0.06 -2.95
C LEU A 340 23.88 0.87 -3.63
N ALA A 341 24.84 1.37 -2.84
CA ALA A 341 26.01 2.10 -3.35
C ALA A 341 26.94 1.25 -4.22
N ARG A 342 26.96 -0.07 -4.04
CA ARG A 342 27.72 -1.03 -4.87
C ARG A 342 26.99 -1.47 -6.14
N GLY A 343 25.79 -0.94 -6.40
CA GLY A 343 25.05 -1.25 -7.61
C GLY A 343 23.97 -2.33 -7.45
N GLN A 344 23.76 -2.87 -6.24
CA GLN A 344 22.68 -3.84 -6.01
C GLN A 344 21.31 -3.17 -5.94
N ASN A 345 20.28 -3.93 -6.28
CA ASN A 345 18.88 -3.68 -5.90
C ASN A 345 18.64 -4.22 -4.48
N VAL A 346 17.44 -4.07 -3.92
CA VAL A 346 17.11 -4.62 -2.59
C VAL A 346 15.83 -5.43 -2.66
N LEU A 347 15.88 -6.64 -2.10
CA LEU A 347 14.70 -7.44 -1.82
C LEU A 347 14.60 -7.62 -0.31
N PHE A 348 13.54 -7.11 0.30
CA PHE A 348 13.24 -7.28 1.71
C PHE A 348 12.45 -8.56 1.94
N THR A 349 13.01 -9.48 2.72
CA THR A 349 12.30 -10.70 3.15
C THR A 349 11.27 -10.38 4.24
N PRO A 350 10.23 -11.22 4.44
CA PRO A 350 9.15 -10.91 5.37
C PRO A 350 9.63 -10.76 6.81
N GLY A 351 9.38 -9.59 7.42
CA GLY A 351 9.61 -9.32 8.84
C GLY A 351 9.67 -7.83 9.16
N ALA A 352 10.12 -7.51 10.37
CA ALA A 352 10.23 -6.15 10.88
C ALA A 352 11.67 -5.63 10.89
N TYR A 353 11.86 -4.41 10.36
CA TYR A 353 13.14 -3.73 10.17
C TYR A 353 13.14 -2.41 10.93
N ASN A 354 13.88 -2.36 12.04
CA ASN A 354 14.07 -1.15 12.82
C ASN A 354 15.24 -0.33 12.26
N LEU A 355 14.93 0.78 11.60
CA LEU A 355 15.90 1.60 10.87
C LEU A 355 16.42 2.73 11.76
N LYS A 356 17.74 2.79 11.97
CA LYS A 356 18.40 3.88 12.71
C LYS A 356 18.81 5.07 11.83
N ARG A 357 18.49 4.99 10.55
CA ARG A 357 18.72 6.00 9.50
C ARG A 357 17.95 5.57 8.26
N SER A 358 17.75 6.49 7.33
CA SER A 358 17.08 6.21 6.05
C SER A 358 17.81 5.18 5.18
N ILE A 359 17.01 4.44 4.41
CA ILE A 359 17.49 3.74 3.22
C ILE A 359 17.59 4.75 2.07
N ASP A 360 18.80 4.94 1.54
CA ASP A 360 19.09 6.00 0.57
C ASP A 360 19.22 5.41 -0.86
N ILE A 361 18.22 5.65 -1.70
CA ILE A 361 18.19 5.16 -3.08
C ILE A 361 18.69 6.26 -4.02
N LYS A 362 19.94 6.11 -4.49
CA LYS A 362 20.63 7.15 -5.28
C LYS A 362 20.89 6.81 -6.74
N ARG A 363 20.57 5.58 -7.16
CA ARG A 363 20.86 5.06 -8.49
C ARG A 363 19.57 4.93 -9.29
N ALA A 364 19.54 5.45 -10.51
CA ALA A 364 18.44 5.25 -11.44
C ALA A 364 18.16 3.75 -11.64
N ASN A 365 16.90 3.41 -11.93
CA ASN A 365 16.47 2.02 -12.18
C ASN A 365 16.65 1.04 -11.02
N THR A 366 16.88 1.54 -9.80
CA THR A 366 16.95 0.69 -8.60
C THR A 366 15.59 0.11 -8.31
N VAL A 367 15.54 -1.19 -8.06
CA VAL A 367 14.35 -1.89 -7.57
C VAL A 367 14.49 -2.14 -6.08
N VAL A 368 13.47 -1.76 -5.32
CA VAL A 368 13.29 -2.10 -3.91
C VAL A 368 11.96 -2.83 -3.78
N LEU A 369 12.02 -4.13 -3.54
CA LEU A 369 10.86 -5.01 -3.50
C LEU A 369 10.72 -5.67 -2.13
N GLY A 370 9.54 -5.59 -1.52
CA GLY A 370 9.20 -6.37 -0.33
C GLY A 370 8.48 -7.67 -0.67
N LEU A 371 8.76 -8.71 0.09
CA LEU A 371 7.97 -9.94 0.14
C LEU A 371 7.22 -10.03 1.47
N GLY A 372 5.93 -10.35 1.43
CA GLY A 372 5.08 -10.49 2.61
C GLY A 372 4.89 -9.19 3.38
N LEU A 373 4.88 -8.03 2.71
CA LEU A 373 4.69 -6.71 3.31
C LEU A 373 5.61 -6.43 4.51
N PRO A 374 6.95 -6.44 4.32
CA PRO A 374 7.90 -6.20 5.40
C PRO A 374 7.69 -4.80 6.00
N LEU A 375 7.83 -4.73 7.32
CA LEU A 375 7.65 -3.51 8.12
C LEU A 375 8.96 -2.74 8.24
N LEU A 376 9.00 -1.50 7.80
CA LEU A 376 10.13 -0.60 7.97
C LEU A 376 9.76 0.49 8.98
N THR A 377 10.47 0.54 10.11
CA THR A 377 10.17 1.48 11.20
C THR A 377 11.39 2.35 11.53
N PRO A 378 11.40 3.65 11.17
CA PRO A 378 12.47 4.56 11.55
C PRO A 378 12.46 4.78 13.07
N GLN A 379 13.62 4.78 13.70
CA GLN A 379 13.73 4.80 15.17
C GLN A 379 14.09 6.17 15.75
N GLN A 380 14.66 7.06 14.92
CA GLN A 380 15.32 8.29 15.38
C GLN A 380 14.73 9.58 14.79
N GLY A 381 13.57 9.48 14.12
CA GLY A 381 12.93 10.63 13.46
C GLY A 381 13.44 10.89 12.04
N ASP A 382 14.28 10.02 11.49
CA ASP A 382 14.63 10.03 10.07
C ASP A 382 13.48 9.48 9.21
N ALA A 383 13.51 9.77 7.91
CA ALA A 383 12.71 9.02 6.95
C ALA A 383 13.11 7.54 6.94
N ALA A 384 12.17 6.65 6.64
CA ALA A 384 12.48 5.24 6.38
C ALA A 384 13.19 5.08 5.03
N ILE A 385 12.70 5.77 3.99
CA ILE A 385 13.23 5.71 2.63
C ILE A 385 13.38 7.12 2.07
N THR A 386 14.53 7.40 1.46
CA THR A 386 14.73 8.56 0.59
C THR A 386 15.12 8.09 -0.81
N VAL A 387 14.48 8.65 -1.84
CA VAL A 387 14.86 8.47 -3.24
C VAL A 387 15.45 9.78 -3.72
N ALA A 388 16.68 9.72 -4.25
CA ALA A 388 17.31 10.88 -4.87
C ALA A 388 16.62 11.24 -6.19
N ASP A 389 17.07 12.33 -6.79
CA ASP A 389 16.61 12.86 -8.07
C ASP A 389 17.06 11.99 -9.26
N VAL A 390 16.54 10.76 -9.33
CA VAL A 390 16.88 9.76 -10.35
C VAL A 390 15.64 9.06 -10.91
N PRO A 391 15.59 8.79 -12.22
CA PRO A 391 14.43 8.17 -12.84
C PRO A 391 14.37 6.64 -12.65
N GLY A 392 13.20 6.08 -12.89
CA GLY A 392 12.98 4.63 -13.06
C GLY A 392 13.10 3.80 -11.79
N VAL A 393 13.16 4.41 -10.61
CA VAL A 393 13.19 3.66 -9.34
C VAL A 393 11.83 2.99 -9.13
N ASP A 394 11.83 1.73 -8.70
CA ASP A 394 10.61 1.03 -8.29
C ASP A 394 10.70 0.73 -6.78
N VAL A 395 9.76 1.25 -6.00
CA VAL A 395 9.59 0.90 -4.58
C VAL A 395 8.26 0.19 -4.43
N ALA A 396 8.28 -1.10 -4.05
CA ALA A 396 7.11 -1.95 -4.15
C ALA A 396 6.90 -2.89 -2.95
N GLY A 397 5.64 -3.00 -2.50
CA GLY A 397 5.20 -4.03 -1.54
C GLY A 397 5.77 -3.87 -0.14
N LEU A 398 5.74 -2.65 0.41
CA LEU A 398 6.33 -2.32 1.70
C LEU A 398 5.29 -1.70 2.63
N MET A 399 5.47 -1.93 3.93
CA MET A 399 4.75 -1.18 4.95
C MET A 399 5.74 -0.33 5.75
N ILE A 400 5.46 0.96 5.88
CA ILE A 400 6.27 1.93 6.60
C ILE A 400 5.51 2.37 7.85
N ASP A 401 5.98 1.89 9.00
CA ASP A 401 5.40 2.18 10.32
C ASP A 401 6.11 3.39 10.92
N ALA A 402 5.37 4.39 11.40
CA ALA A 402 5.98 5.48 12.15
C ALA A 402 6.57 4.97 13.46
N GLY A 403 7.81 5.39 13.74
CA GLY A 403 8.48 5.10 15.00
C GLY A 403 8.08 6.03 16.14
N PRO A 404 8.63 5.79 17.34
CA PRO A 404 8.29 6.54 18.55
C PRO A 404 8.75 8.00 18.52
N VAL A 405 9.75 8.32 17.71
CA VAL A 405 10.24 9.68 17.48
C VAL A 405 9.59 10.23 16.21
N ASN A 406 9.06 11.46 16.28
CA ASN A 406 8.44 12.10 15.12
C ASN A 406 9.42 12.16 13.95
N SER A 407 9.01 11.58 12.82
CA SER A 407 9.73 11.75 11.55
C SER A 407 9.14 12.93 10.79
N ASP A 408 9.95 13.83 10.25
CA ASP A 408 9.41 14.94 9.45
C ASP A 408 8.69 14.41 8.19
N VAL A 409 9.23 13.34 7.61
CA VAL A 409 8.62 12.57 6.53
C VAL A 409 8.96 11.08 6.70
N LEU A 410 8.05 10.14 6.39
CA LEU A 410 8.36 8.70 6.42
C LEU A 410 8.99 8.21 5.11
N MET A 411 8.53 8.70 3.97
CA MET A 411 9.13 8.45 2.66
C MET A 411 9.21 9.72 1.82
N GLN A 412 10.39 9.96 1.26
CA GLN A 412 10.64 11.11 0.39
C GLN A 412 11.08 10.63 -1.01
N VAL A 413 10.43 11.13 -2.06
CA VAL A 413 10.78 10.86 -3.46
C VAL A 413 11.25 12.13 -4.14
N GLY A 414 12.55 12.24 -4.41
CA GLY A 414 13.18 13.46 -4.90
C GLY A 414 13.53 14.44 -3.77
N THR A 415 14.46 15.35 -4.03
CA THR A 415 14.88 16.33 -3.02
C THR A 415 13.85 17.44 -2.82
N ARG A 416 13.72 17.95 -1.60
CA ARG A 416 12.75 18.99 -1.26
C ARG A 416 13.23 20.34 -1.79
N HIS A 417 12.34 21.09 -2.42
CA HIS A 417 12.65 22.46 -2.87
C HIS A 417 12.42 23.47 -1.74
N GLY A 418 13.36 24.38 -1.50
CA GLY A 418 13.12 25.57 -0.69
C GLY A 418 12.08 26.48 -1.36
N ARG A 419 11.34 27.28 -0.57
CA ARG A 419 10.33 28.25 -1.10
C ARG A 419 10.94 29.33 -2.00
N ASP A 420 12.26 29.46 -2.02
CA ASP A 420 13.06 30.43 -2.77
C ASP A 420 13.80 29.81 -3.98
N GLY A 421 13.50 28.56 -4.35
CA GLY A 421 14.20 27.90 -5.46
C GLY A 421 15.67 27.63 -5.14
N ARG A 422 16.01 27.49 -3.85
CA ARG A 422 17.33 27.07 -3.37
C ARG A 422 17.27 25.73 -2.65
N GLY A 423 18.38 25.02 -2.69
CA GLY A 423 18.53 23.74 -2.02
C GLY A 423 18.81 23.94 -0.55
N ASP A 424 18.69 22.88 0.24
CA ASP A 424 19.24 22.85 1.59
C ASP A 424 20.77 23.09 1.59
N ASP A 425 21.44 22.95 0.43
CA ASP A 425 22.85 23.26 0.21
C ASP A 425 23.12 24.71 -0.28
N GLY A 426 22.09 25.54 -0.38
CA GLY A 426 22.20 26.96 -0.75
C GLY A 426 22.53 27.25 -2.22
N ARG A 427 22.50 26.24 -3.11
CA ARG A 427 22.70 26.46 -4.55
C ARG A 427 21.45 27.00 -5.22
N GLU A 428 21.66 27.86 -6.21
CA GLU A 428 20.63 28.36 -7.12
C GLU A 428 20.27 27.23 -8.09
N TRP A 429 19.03 26.75 -8.04
CA TRP A 429 18.62 25.60 -8.87
C TRP A 429 18.35 26.04 -10.32
N GLY A 430 18.80 25.22 -11.28
CA GLY A 430 18.27 25.25 -12.65
C GLY A 430 16.84 24.71 -12.70
N ASN A 431 16.22 24.68 -13.88
CA ASN A 431 14.89 24.09 -14.14
C ASN A 431 14.86 22.54 -13.99
N ASP A 432 15.51 22.02 -12.96
CA ASP A 432 15.88 20.62 -12.83
C ASP A 432 14.85 19.87 -11.99
N HIS A 433 13.62 19.78 -12.53
CA HIS A 433 12.64 18.79 -12.09
C HIS A 433 13.10 17.41 -12.55
N HIS A 434 13.78 16.68 -11.68
CA HIS A 434 14.36 15.39 -12.05
C HIS A 434 13.32 14.27 -11.96
N GLY A 435 12.50 14.16 -13.00
CA GLY A 435 11.59 13.06 -13.30
C GLY A 435 11.73 12.64 -14.77
N SER A 436 11.11 11.52 -15.16
CA SER A 436 11.11 11.09 -16.56
C SER A 436 9.77 10.48 -16.94
N ALA A 437 9.08 11.09 -17.90
CA ALA A 437 7.85 10.52 -18.45
C ALA A 437 8.10 9.16 -19.14
N ALA A 438 9.28 8.96 -19.73
CA ALA A 438 9.64 7.72 -20.42
C ALA A 438 10.13 6.61 -19.47
N ASN A 439 10.59 6.99 -18.27
CA ASN A 439 11.10 6.07 -17.26
C ASN A 439 10.74 6.58 -15.86
N PRO A 440 9.45 6.60 -15.51
CA PRO A 440 8.98 7.19 -14.27
C PRO A 440 9.40 6.35 -13.07
N THR A 441 9.69 7.03 -11.97
CA THR A 441 9.78 6.38 -10.66
C THR A 441 8.37 5.95 -10.24
N ALA A 442 8.24 4.75 -9.69
CA ALA A 442 6.96 4.18 -9.26
C ALA A 442 7.00 3.76 -7.79
N VAL A 443 5.93 4.08 -7.06
CA VAL A 443 5.69 3.68 -5.67
C VAL A 443 4.39 2.87 -5.66
N GLN A 444 4.49 1.57 -5.33
CA GLN A 444 3.42 0.61 -5.60
C GLN A 444 3.17 -0.33 -4.41
N ASP A 445 1.93 -0.48 -3.95
CA ASP A 445 1.63 -1.26 -2.73
C ASP A 445 2.51 -0.80 -1.55
N VAL A 446 2.64 0.52 -1.36
CA VAL A 446 3.39 1.11 -0.24
C VAL A 446 2.39 1.74 0.73
N PHE A 447 2.40 1.21 1.95
CA PHE A 447 1.41 1.53 2.96
C PHE A 447 2.07 2.20 4.16
N PHE A 448 1.44 3.22 4.72
CA PHE A 448 1.95 3.98 5.86
C PHE A 448 1.00 3.85 7.03
N ARG A 449 1.55 3.57 8.22
CA ARG A 449 0.78 3.47 9.46
C ARG A 449 1.40 4.32 10.55
N ILE A 450 0.57 5.16 11.18
CA ILE A 450 0.98 6.05 12.28
C ILE A 450 0.10 5.75 13.50
N GLY A 451 0.62 4.96 14.43
CA GLY A 451 -0.17 4.43 15.55
C GLY A 451 -0.65 3.00 15.33
N GLY A 452 -1.54 2.52 16.19
CA GLY A 452 -2.23 1.23 16.07
C GLY A 452 -1.47 0.05 16.68
N ALA A 453 -0.25 -0.23 16.22
CA ALA A 453 0.59 -1.27 16.85
C ALA A 453 1.31 -0.74 18.10
N GLN A 454 1.76 0.51 18.03
CA GLN A 454 2.47 1.25 19.06
C GLN A 454 2.22 2.75 18.84
N ALA A 455 2.60 3.60 19.80
CA ALA A 455 2.66 5.03 19.53
C ALA A 455 3.71 5.32 18.45
N GLY A 456 3.29 5.98 17.37
CA GLY A 456 4.16 6.41 16.28
C GLY A 456 3.76 7.81 15.82
N ARG A 457 4.72 8.61 15.36
CA ARG A 457 4.46 10.00 14.92
C ARG A 457 5.23 10.32 13.64
N ALA A 458 4.59 11.05 12.75
CA ALA A 458 5.24 11.62 11.59
C ALA A 458 4.53 12.89 11.16
N THR A 459 5.24 13.91 10.69
CA THR A 459 4.59 15.12 10.16
C THR A 459 3.97 14.85 8.79
N VAL A 460 4.68 14.15 7.90
CA VAL A 460 4.22 13.73 6.58
C VAL A 460 4.48 12.23 6.38
N SER A 461 3.54 11.49 5.79
CA SER A 461 3.81 10.08 5.45
C SER A 461 4.61 9.97 4.16
N LEU A 462 4.13 10.60 3.08
CA LEU A 462 4.79 10.59 1.78
C LEU A 462 4.95 12.02 1.23
N GLU A 463 6.17 12.40 0.87
CA GLU A 463 6.48 13.62 0.11
C GLU A 463 7.06 13.27 -1.26
N VAL A 464 6.42 13.72 -2.33
CA VAL A 464 6.79 13.46 -3.73
C VAL A 464 7.23 14.75 -4.40
N ASN A 465 8.52 14.93 -4.56
CA ASN A 465 9.14 16.09 -5.19
C ASN A 465 9.47 15.86 -6.67
N SER A 466 9.82 14.63 -7.05
CA SER A 466 10.13 14.32 -8.45
C SER A 466 8.89 14.37 -9.34
N ASP A 467 9.06 14.87 -10.56
CA ASP A 467 8.03 14.86 -11.61
C ASP A 467 7.74 13.44 -12.13
N HIS A 468 6.57 13.27 -12.75
CA HIS A 468 6.15 12.06 -13.45
C HIS A 468 6.10 10.80 -12.57
N VAL A 469 6.19 10.93 -11.25
CA VAL A 469 6.09 9.79 -10.34
C VAL A 469 4.72 9.13 -10.47
N ILE A 470 4.72 7.80 -10.50
CA ILE A 470 3.51 6.99 -10.46
C ILE A 470 3.30 6.51 -9.03
N LEU A 471 2.15 6.83 -8.45
CA LEU A 471 1.68 6.34 -7.17
C LEU A 471 0.55 5.34 -7.45
N ASP A 472 0.73 4.06 -7.17
CA ASP A 472 -0.20 3.01 -7.59
C ASP A 472 -0.54 2.05 -6.44
N ASP A 473 -1.76 2.13 -5.93
CA ASP A 473 -2.20 1.50 -4.67
C ASP A 473 -1.38 1.99 -3.47
N LEU A 474 -1.77 3.14 -2.92
CA LEU A 474 -1.20 3.67 -1.68
C LEU A 474 -2.26 3.78 -0.62
N TRP A 475 -1.87 3.45 0.61
CA TRP A 475 -2.67 3.76 1.79
C TRP A 475 -1.82 4.48 2.82
N ALA A 476 -2.13 5.76 3.04
CA ALA A 476 -1.59 6.54 4.13
C ALA A 476 -2.63 6.60 5.26
N TRP A 477 -2.33 5.98 6.39
CA TRP A 477 -3.30 5.82 7.48
C TRP A 477 -2.75 6.30 8.82
N ARG A 478 -3.28 7.42 9.31
CA ARG A 478 -3.14 7.76 10.73
C ARG A 478 -4.13 6.89 11.50
N ALA A 479 -3.62 6.03 12.38
CA ALA A 479 -4.45 5.03 13.02
C ALA A 479 -5.64 5.63 13.79
N ASP A 480 -6.85 5.13 13.54
CA ASP A 480 -8.08 5.46 14.27
C ASP A 480 -8.39 4.48 15.42
N HIS A 481 -7.71 3.33 15.45
CA HIS A 481 -7.85 2.31 16.48
C HIS A 481 -6.55 1.55 16.77
N GLY A 482 -6.53 0.85 17.90
CA GLY A 482 -5.37 0.10 18.40
C GLY A 482 -4.57 0.87 19.47
N ASN A 483 -3.35 0.42 19.72
CA ASN A 483 -2.47 0.98 20.74
C ASN A 483 -1.83 2.31 20.27
N GLY A 484 -1.68 3.25 21.22
CA GLY A 484 -1.00 4.51 20.95
C GLY A 484 -1.77 5.46 20.02
N VAL A 485 -3.10 5.32 19.95
CA VAL A 485 -3.99 6.13 19.12
C VAL A 485 -4.69 7.21 19.93
N GLY A 486 -4.69 8.42 19.38
CA GLY A 486 -5.46 9.56 19.85
C GLY A 486 -4.82 10.88 19.44
N TRP A 487 -5.57 11.98 19.59
CA TRP A 487 -5.22 13.29 19.03
C TRP A 487 -3.80 13.80 19.35
N THR A 488 -3.24 13.43 20.50
CA THR A 488 -1.89 13.82 20.93
C THR A 488 -0.90 12.64 21.00
N MET A 489 -1.34 11.43 20.67
CA MET A 489 -0.54 10.22 20.76
C MET A 489 0.13 9.91 19.42
N ASN A 490 -0.66 9.66 18.38
CA ASN A 490 -0.18 9.37 17.02
C ASN A 490 -0.34 10.58 16.10
N THR A 491 0.30 11.69 16.47
CA THR A 491 0.19 12.95 15.73
C THR A 491 0.72 12.79 14.31
N ALA A 492 -0.08 13.22 13.33
CA ALA A 492 0.35 13.34 11.94
C ALA A 492 -0.41 14.44 11.21
N ASP A 493 0.32 15.35 10.59
CA ASP A 493 -0.28 16.52 9.94
C ASP A 493 -0.84 16.17 8.57
N HIS A 494 -0.06 15.48 7.74
CA HIS A 494 -0.39 15.22 6.32
C HIS A 494 -0.09 13.79 5.93
N GLY A 495 -0.95 13.19 5.11
CA GLY A 495 -0.68 11.89 4.51
C GLY A 495 0.26 12.01 3.34
N VAL A 496 -0.17 12.74 2.31
CA VAL A 496 0.58 12.85 1.05
C VAL A 496 0.77 14.30 0.65
N ILE A 497 2.00 14.68 0.33
CA ILE A 497 2.33 15.95 -0.29
C ILE A 497 2.97 15.69 -1.65
N VAL A 498 2.40 16.28 -2.70
CA VAL A 498 2.89 16.17 -4.07
C VAL A 498 3.36 17.54 -4.55
N ASN A 499 4.67 17.69 -4.70
CA ASN A 499 5.33 18.89 -5.23
C ASN A 499 5.70 18.75 -6.71
N GLY A 500 6.02 17.53 -7.16
CA GLY A 500 6.40 17.27 -8.56
C GLY A 500 5.24 17.44 -9.54
N ASP A 501 5.57 17.88 -10.75
CA ASP A 501 4.63 18.02 -11.87
C ASP A 501 4.35 16.66 -12.52
N ASN A 502 3.16 16.53 -13.12
CA ASN A 502 2.72 15.37 -13.88
C ASN A 502 2.74 14.03 -13.10
N VAL A 503 2.67 14.11 -11.77
CA VAL A 503 2.49 12.94 -10.90
C VAL A 503 1.11 12.34 -11.14
N THR A 504 1.03 11.01 -11.19
CA THR A 504 -0.22 10.27 -11.36
C THR A 504 -0.43 9.37 -10.15
N ALA A 505 -1.61 9.46 -9.53
CA ALA A 505 -2.06 8.57 -8.47
C ALA A 505 -3.25 7.73 -8.92
N THR A 506 -3.12 6.40 -8.84
CA THR A 506 -4.17 5.44 -9.18
C THR A 506 -4.43 4.53 -7.98
N GLY A 507 -5.61 4.65 -7.36
CA GLY A 507 -5.90 3.94 -6.10
C GLY A 507 -5.25 4.64 -4.90
N LEU A 508 -5.66 5.88 -4.61
CA LEU A 508 -5.12 6.66 -3.49
C LEU A 508 -6.07 6.63 -2.27
N PHE A 509 -5.62 6.03 -1.18
CA PHE A 509 -6.34 5.97 0.09
C PHE A 509 -5.56 6.81 1.13
N VAL A 510 -6.19 7.82 1.74
CA VAL A 510 -5.54 8.67 2.75
C VAL A 510 -6.52 9.03 3.86
N GLU A 511 -6.22 8.68 5.11
CA GLU A 511 -7.21 8.73 6.19
C GLU A 511 -6.66 9.29 7.51
N HIS A 512 -7.54 10.05 8.18
CA HIS A 512 -7.52 10.51 9.56
C HIS A 512 -6.40 11.48 9.95
N TYR A 513 -5.72 12.12 9.00
CA TYR A 513 -4.68 13.10 9.32
C TYR A 513 -5.24 14.36 9.98
N GLN A 514 -4.41 15.05 10.77
CA GLN A 514 -4.85 16.18 11.60
C GLN A 514 -5.04 17.48 10.81
N LYS A 515 -4.45 17.60 9.62
CA LYS A 515 -4.54 18.77 8.74
C LYS A 515 -4.97 18.34 7.33
N ASP A 516 -4.63 19.13 6.29
CA ASP A 516 -4.93 18.79 4.91
C ASP A 516 -4.37 17.39 4.60
N GLU A 517 -5.21 16.40 4.35
CA GLU A 517 -4.72 15.01 4.30
C GLU A 517 -3.85 14.75 3.06
N VAL A 518 -4.24 15.37 1.94
CA VAL A 518 -3.45 15.46 0.71
C VAL A 518 -3.24 16.92 0.32
N ILE A 519 -1.99 17.30 0.06
CA ILE A 519 -1.63 18.59 -0.54
C ILE A 519 -1.02 18.35 -1.91
N TRP A 520 -1.58 19.01 -2.93
CA TRP A 520 -1.11 18.92 -4.31
C TRP A 520 -0.64 20.29 -4.81
N ASN A 521 0.66 20.41 -5.04
CA ASN A 521 1.34 21.62 -5.49
C ASN A 521 1.77 21.57 -6.95
N GLY A 522 2.01 20.37 -7.50
CA GLY A 522 2.46 20.19 -8.88
C GLY A 522 1.36 20.38 -9.93
N ASN A 523 1.72 20.90 -11.10
CA ASN A 523 0.89 20.99 -12.29
C ASN A 523 0.76 19.65 -13.02
N GLY A 524 -0.31 19.49 -13.79
CA GLY A 524 -0.53 18.28 -14.60
C GLY A 524 -0.85 17.03 -13.76
N GLY A 525 -1.12 17.20 -12.46
CA GLY A 525 -1.41 16.09 -11.57
C GLY A 525 -2.68 15.34 -11.94
N GLN A 526 -2.68 14.04 -11.71
CA GLN A 526 -3.85 13.18 -11.94
C GLN A 526 -4.12 12.27 -10.74
N VAL A 527 -5.39 12.20 -10.33
CA VAL A 527 -5.89 11.24 -9.32
C VAL A 527 -7.07 10.46 -9.93
N ILE A 528 -6.93 9.15 -10.05
CA ILE A 528 -8.01 8.24 -10.44
C ILE A 528 -8.28 7.32 -9.27
N PHE A 529 -9.49 7.39 -8.74
CA PHE A 529 -9.89 6.85 -7.45
C PHE A 529 -9.20 7.53 -6.27
N PHE A 530 -10.01 8.13 -5.40
CA PHE A 530 -9.58 8.62 -4.09
C PHE A 530 -10.59 8.20 -3.03
N GLN A 531 -10.08 7.68 -1.92
CA GLN A 531 -10.88 7.42 -0.72
C GLN A 531 -10.21 8.08 0.49
N ASN A 532 -11.04 8.68 1.34
CA ASN A 532 -10.63 9.34 2.56
C ASN A 532 -11.70 9.21 3.63
N GLU A 533 -11.24 9.19 4.88
CA GLU A 533 -12.02 9.44 6.08
C GLU A 533 -11.36 10.55 6.89
N MET A 534 -12.13 11.55 7.30
CA MET A 534 -11.68 12.63 8.20
C MET A 534 -11.24 12.05 9.57
N PRO A 535 -10.39 12.75 10.36
CA PRO A 535 -10.00 12.27 11.68
C PRO A 535 -11.23 12.15 12.60
N TYR A 536 -11.37 11.04 13.31
CA TYR A 536 -12.51 10.83 14.22
C TYR A 536 -12.38 11.60 15.53
N ASP A 537 -11.14 11.90 15.92
CA ASP A 537 -10.73 12.32 17.24
C ASP A 537 -10.37 13.81 17.46
N PRO A 538 -10.78 14.80 16.63
CA PRO A 538 -10.66 16.21 17.01
C PRO A 538 -11.33 16.50 18.37
N PRO A 539 -10.61 17.12 19.34
CA PRO A 539 -11.13 17.30 20.69
C PRO A 539 -12.08 18.50 20.84
N SER A 540 -12.11 19.39 19.85
CA SER A 540 -13.04 20.51 19.74
C SER A 540 -12.98 21.10 18.34
N GLN A 541 -14.01 21.84 17.93
CA GLN A 541 -13.96 22.56 16.66
C GLN A 541 -12.78 23.55 16.64
N ALA A 542 -12.52 24.25 17.75
CA ALA A 542 -11.43 25.22 17.86
C ALA A 542 -10.04 24.59 17.67
N ALA A 543 -9.85 23.34 18.09
CA ALA A 543 -8.60 22.59 17.88
C ALA A 543 -8.42 22.15 16.41
N TRP A 544 -9.51 22.14 15.63
CA TRP A 544 -9.53 21.71 14.24
C TRP A 544 -10.19 22.78 13.35
N MET A 545 -9.60 23.98 13.38
CA MET A 545 -9.85 25.06 12.43
C MET A 545 -8.58 25.25 11.58
N SER A 546 -8.70 25.27 10.26
CA SER A 546 -7.55 25.58 9.37
C SER A 546 -7.25 27.07 9.29
N ALA A 547 -8.22 27.91 9.63
CA ALA A 547 -8.07 29.36 9.81
C ALA A 547 -9.17 29.86 10.78
N PRO A 548 -9.09 31.10 11.32
CA PRO A 548 -10.08 31.59 12.29
C PRO A 548 -11.56 31.49 11.85
N THR A 549 -11.82 31.46 10.54
CA THR A 549 -13.17 31.36 9.96
C THR A 549 -13.37 30.13 9.09
N VAL A 550 -12.42 29.17 9.07
CA VAL A 550 -12.50 27.98 8.21
C VAL A 550 -12.45 26.74 9.09
N LYS A 551 -13.54 25.97 9.08
CA LYS A 551 -13.69 24.76 9.89
C LYS A 551 -13.02 23.57 9.24
N GLY A 552 -12.25 22.83 10.03
CA GLY A 552 -11.55 21.63 9.59
C GLY A 552 -10.52 21.88 8.49
N TYR A 553 -10.03 20.78 7.95
CA TYR A 553 -9.10 20.73 6.83
C TYR A 553 -9.68 19.79 5.76
N PRO A 554 -9.53 20.07 4.46
CA PRO A 554 -9.95 19.19 3.38
C PRO A 554 -9.15 17.88 3.33
N ALA A 555 -9.82 16.85 2.82
CA ALA A 555 -9.23 15.58 2.42
C ALA A 555 -8.17 15.76 1.31
N LEU A 556 -8.44 16.65 0.35
CA LEU A 556 -7.47 17.01 -0.67
C LEU A 556 -7.53 18.51 -1.00
N ARG A 557 -6.35 19.14 -0.96
CA ARG A 557 -6.13 20.51 -1.39
C ARG A 557 -5.21 20.57 -2.61
N VAL A 558 -5.73 21.00 -3.75
CA VAL A 558 -4.93 21.49 -4.88
C VAL A 558 -4.64 22.96 -4.64
N THR A 559 -3.37 23.36 -4.62
CA THR A 559 -3.00 24.72 -4.24
C THR A 559 -3.24 25.73 -5.36
N LYS A 560 -3.41 27.00 -4.98
CA LYS A 560 -3.80 28.11 -5.87
C LYS A 560 -2.87 28.31 -7.09
N GLY A 561 -1.62 27.85 -7.00
CA GLY A 561 -0.62 27.95 -8.06
C GLY A 561 -0.84 26.97 -9.23
N VAL A 562 -1.60 25.90 -9.01
CA VAL A 562 -1.84 24.86 -10.02
C VAL A 562 -2.75 25.37 -11.13
N ARG A 563 -2.45 24.98 -12.37
CA ARG A 563 -3.17 25.36 -13.60
C ARG A 563 -3.79 24.16 -14.32
N ALA A 564 -3.25 22.98 -14.08
CA ALA A 564 -3.78 21.73 -14.62
C ALA A 564 -3.79 20.67 -13.53
N PHE A 565 -4.96 20.06 -13.31
CA PHE A 565 -5.15 18.94 -12.40
C PHE A 565 -6.39 18.16 -12.87
N ASN A 566 -6.36 16.84 -12.78
CA ASN A 566 -7.50 15.98 -13.08
C ASN A 566 -7.78 15.00 -11.93
N GLY A 567 -9.01 14.97 -11.44
CA GLY A 567 -9.49 14.04 -10.42
C GLY A 567 -10.75 13.30 -10.88
N ALA A 568 -10.83 12.00 -10.66
CA ALA A 568 -12.01 11.20 -11.03
C ALA A 568 -12.34 10.14 -9.97
N GLY A 569 -13.60 10.08 -9.54
CA GLY A 569 -14.11 9.09 -8.58
C GLY A 569 -13.51 9.28 -7.19
N MET A 570 -13.89 10.35 -6.51
CA MET A 570 -13.24 10.77 -5.25
C MET A 570 -14.24 10.88 -4.11
N GLY A 571 -14.01 10.16 -3.02
CA GLY A 571 -14.85 10.13 -1.82
C GLY A 571 -14.14 10.64 -0.56
N SER A 572 -14.87 11.33 0.30
CA SER A 572 -14.39 11.73 1.65
C SER A 572 -15.50 11.56 2.70
N TYR A 573 -15.21 10.83 3.77
CA TYR A 573 -16.19 10.37 4.74
C TYR A 573 -15.97 11.06 6.08
N SER A 574 -17.01 11.12 6.92
CA SER A 574 -16.89 11.70 8.26
C SER A 574 -17.59 10.87 9.33
N PHE A 575 -16.89 10.66 10.45
CA PHE A 575 -17.33 9.91 11.62
C PHE A 575 -16.69 10.47 12.91
N PHE A 576 -17.01 11.71 13.29
CA PHE A 576 -16.43 12.31 14.50
C PHE A 576 -17.04 11.69 15.76
N ASN A 577 -16.27 10.88 16.48
CA ASN A 577 -16.78 10.00 17.54
C ASN A 577 -16.49 10.48 18.97
N GLN A 578 -16.01 11.71 19.13
CA GLN A 578 -15.70 12.31 20.45
C GLN A 578 -16.94 12.85 21.19
N GLY A 579 -18.15 12.59 20.68
CA GLY A 579 -19.40 13.01 21.31
C GLY A 579 -19.71 14.51 21.22
N ILE A 580 -19.01 15.23 20.32
CA ILE A 580 -19.16 16.67 20.09
C ILE A 580 -19.33 16.96 18.60
N ASP A 581 -20.10 18.00 18.28
CA ASP A 581 -20.27 18.40 16.88
C ASP A 581 -18.99 19.04 16.33
N ILE A 582 -18.40 18.36 15.35
CA ILE A 582 -17.23 18.81 14.58
C ILE A 582 -17.62 18.91 13.11
N TYR A 583 -17.21 20.00 12.46
CA TYR A 583 -17.47 20.22 11.05
C TYR A 583 -16.20 20.49 10.26
N ALA A 584 -16.19 20.02 9.01
CA ALA A 584 -15.29 20.46 7.97
C ALA A 584 -16.07 21.29 6.94
N ASP A 585 -15.55 22.45 6.54
CA ASP A 585 -16.24 23.29 5.57
C ASP A 585 -16.30 22.64 4.18
N ASN A 586 -15.25 21.91 3.80
CA ASN A 586 -15.11 21.27 2.49
C ASN A 586 -14.34 19.95 2.61
N ALA A 587 -14.74 18.93 1.84
CA ALA A 587 -13.89 17.76 1.61
C ALA A 587 -12.76 18.07 0.61
N PHE A 588 -13.08 18.76 -0.48
CA PHE A 588 -12.12 19.08 -1.54
C PHE A 588 -11.94 20.59 -1.68
N VAL A 589 -10.69 21.03 -1.85
CA VAL A 589 -10.37 22.43 -2.17
C VAL A 589 -9.45 22.52 -3.37
N VAL A 590 -9.89 23.17 -4.44
CA VAL A 590 -9.10 23.33 -5.68
C VAL A 590 -9.18 24.75 -6.24
N PRO A 591 -8.27 25.19 -7.12
CA PRO A 591 -8.41 26.49 -7.77
C PRO A 591 -9.65 26.53 -8.68
N THR A 592 -10.50 27.54 -8.53
CA THR A 592 -11.63 27.80 -9.44
C THR A 592 -11.21 28.18 -10.86
N THR A 593 -9.90 28.38 -11.08
CA THR A 593 -9.31 28.70 -12.38
C THR A 593 -8.89 27.47 -13.17
N LEU A 594 -9.04 26.27 -12.60
CA LEU A 594 -8.83 25.03 -13.33
C LEU A 594 -9.82 24.92 -14.51
N PRO A 595 -9.47 24.16 -15.56
CA PRO A 595 -10.40 23.85 -16.64
C PRO A 595 -11.71 23.23 -16.11
N ALA A 596 -12.81 23.49 -16.82
CA ALA A 596 -14.11 22.97 -16.44
C ALA A 596 -14.13 21.43 -16.41
N GLY A 597 -14.66 20.86 -15.33
CA GLY A 597 -14.70 19.42 -15.11
C GLY A 597 -13.33 18.76 -14.89
N SER A 598 -12.38 19.52 -14.35
CA SER A 598 -11.08 19.00 -13.84
C SER A 598 -11.28 17.94 -12.76
N LEU A 599 -12.27 18.11 -11.90
CA LEU A 599 -12.73 17.08 -10.98
C LEU A 599 -14.04 16.48 -11.48
N ARG A 600 -14.19 15.16 -11.34
CA ARG A 600 -15.40 14.42 -11.72
C ARG A 600 -15.75 13.37 -10.67
N ASP A 601 -17.03 13.15 -10.51
CA ASP A 601 -17.60 12.09 -9.68
C ASP A 601 -17.12 12.16 -8.23
N LEU A 602 -17.40 13.30 -7.59
CA LEU A 602 -17.05 13.56 -6.20
C LEU A 602 -18.21 13.19 -5.27
N LEU A 603 -17.90 12.68 -4.08
CA LEU A 603 -18.88 12.49 -3.03
C LEU A 603 -18.36 12.75 -1.61
N THR A 604 -19.28 13.09 -0.73
CA THR A 604 -19.07 13.04 0.72
C THR A 604 -20.18 12.24 1.39
N ILE A 605 -19.89 11.61 2.54
CA ILE A 605 -20.88 10.84 3.31
C ILE A 605 -20.58 10.96 4.81
N PHE A 606 -21.64 10.96 5.61
CA PHE A 606 -21.54 10.89 7.06
C PHE A 606 -21.92 9.49 7.53
N LEU A 607 -21.13 8.91 8.42
CA LEU A 607 -21.26 7.50 8.83
C LEU A 607 -21.81 7.38 10.26
N ASP A 608 -22.56 6.30 10.51
CA ASP A 608 -22.97 5.83 11.85
C ASP A 608 -23.49 6.96 12.78
N PRO A 609 -24.76 7.40 12.59
CA PRO A 609 -25.37 8.47 13.40
C PRO A 609 -25.58 8.10 14.88
N GLY A 610 -25.41 6.82 15.23
CA GLY A 610 -25.48 6.37 16.62
C GLY A 610 -24.21 6.71 17.41
N ASN A 611 -23.06 6.77 16.73
CA ASN A 611 -21.76 6.97 17.37
C ASN A 611 -21.01 8.22 16.88
N GLY A 612 -21.32 8.73 15.69
CA GLY A 612 -20.74 9.95 15.11
C GLY A 612 -21.53 11.22 15.43
N LYS A 613 -20.88 12.38 15.25
CA LYS A 613 -21.46 13.74 15.38
C LYS A 613 -20.95 14.68 14.28
N GLY A 614 -21.65 15.80 14.04
CA GLY A 614 -21.23 16.80 13.06
C GLY A 614 -21.26 16.34 11.58
N GLY A 615 -20.20 16.65 10.81
CA GLY A 615 -20.03 16.19 9.42
C GLY A 615 -19.31 17.17 8.48
N ILE A 616 -19.49 16.98 7.17
CA ILE A 616 -18.87 17.80 6.12
C ILE A 616 -19.94 18.73 5.53
N LEU A 617 -19.64 20.02 5.42
CA LEU A 617 -20.62 21.03 4.99
C LEU A 617 -20.73 21.18 3.47
N ASN A 618 -19.68 20.88 2.73
CA ASN A 618 -19.66 20.94 1.26
C ASN A 618 -18.73 19.87 0.68
N VAL A 619 -19.08 19.37 -0.50
CA VAL A 619 -18.23 18.43 -1.25
C VAL A 619 -16.96 19.15 -1.71
N VAL A 620 -17.09 20.27 -2.42
CA VAL A 620 -15.93 20.99 -2.98
C VAL A 620 -16.16 22.50 -2.99
N ASN A 621 -15.22 23.31 -2.47
CA ASN A 621 -15.23 24.78 -2.57
C ASN A 621 -16.60 25.48 -2.28
N GLY A 622 -17.39 25.00 -1.32
CA GLY A 622 -18.72 25.54 -1.01
C GLY A 622 -19.87 25.00 -1.88
N VAL A 623 -19.62 23.96 -2.68
CA VAL A 623 -20.56 23.32 -3.61
C VAL A 623 -20.86 21.88 -3.18
N GLY A 624 -22.07 21.42 -3.46
CA GLY A 624 -22.55 20.05 -3.19
C GLY A 624 -23.51 19.96 -2.01
N GLY A 625 -23.35 20.83 -1.01
CA GLY A 625 -24.12 20.78 0.23
C GLY A 625 -23.57 19.78 1.25
N SER A 626 -24.28 19.65 2.37
CA SER A 626 -23.73 19.02 3.57
C SER A 626 -24.05 17.53 3.67
N SER A 627 -23.05 16.71 4.00
CA SER A 627 -23.20 15.33 4.48
C SER A 627 -22.91 15.29 5.97
N THR A 628 -23.96 15.19 6.79
CA THR A 628 -23.90 15.33 8.25
C THR A 628 -24.80 14.30 8.92
N ILE A 629 -24.82 14.31 10.25
CA ILE A 629 -25.77 13.51 11.04
C ILE A 629 -27.25 13.74 10.69
N ALA A 630 -27.61 14.85 10.03
CA ALA A 630 -28.98 15.10 9.56
C ALA A 630 -29.37 14.24 8.33
N ASN A 631 -28.38 13.69 7.61
CA ASN A 631 -28.54 12.86 6.43
C ASN A 631 -27.47 11.74 6.41
N PRO A 632 -27.43 10.88 7.43
CA PRO A 632 -26.42 9.84 7.57
C PRO A 632 -26.57 8.76 6.49
N ASP A 633 -25.46 8.13 6.14
CA ASP A 633 -25.38 7.00 5.21
C ASP A 633 -25.93 7.28 3.80
N VAL A 634 -26.06 8.55 3.43
CA VAL A 634 -26.48 9.01 2.10
C VAL A 634 -25.36 9.84 1.46
N PRO A 635 -24.78 9.39 0.32
CA PRO A 635 -23.81 10.19 -0.41
C PRO A 635 -24.37 11.53 -0.90
N VAL A 636 -23.64 12.61 -0.65
CA VAL A 636 -23.84 13.92 -1.26
C VAL A 636 -22.83 14.07 -2.38
N THR A 637 -23.29 14.38 -3.59
CA THR A 637 -22.46 14.21 -4.80
C THR A 637 -22.31 15.48 -5.62
N VAL A 638 -21.17 15.60 -6.30
CA VAL A 638 -20.89 16.62 -7.34
C VAL A 638 -20.31 15.91 -8.55
N VAL A 639 -21.03 15.94 -9.68
CA VAL A 639 -20.65 15.21 -10.90
C VAL A 639 -19.40 15.81 -11.55
N ALA A 640 -19.24 17.14 -11.53
CA ALA A 640 -18.09 17.82 -12.11
C ALA A 640 -17.80 19.14 -11.41
N TYR A 641 -16.52 19.53 -11.37
CA TYR A 641 -16.06 20.81 -10.82
C TYR A 641 -14.66 21.22 -11.37
N PRO A 642 -14.35 22.51 -11.55
CA PRO A 642 -15.29 23.62 -11.61
C PRO A 642 -16.27 23.48 -12.78
#